data_AF-A0A139D7Z9-F1
#
_entry.id   AF-A0A139D7Z9-F1
#
_cell.length_a   1.000
_cell.length_b   1.000
_cell.length_c   1.000
_cell.angle_alpha   90.00
_cell.angle_beta   90.00
_cell.angle_gamma   90.00
#
_symmetry.space_group_name_H-M   'P 1'
#
loop_
_entity.id
_entity.type
_entity.pdbx_description
1 polymer ?
#
loop_
_entity_poly.entity_id
_entity_poly.type
_entity_poly.pdbx_seq_one_letter_code
_entity_poly.pdbx_strand_id
1 'polypeptide(L)'
;MVTLVISDIDKSIGPGDIVGAFINEAGTESDNIGKINIDKKNKIAEVEVNWESASQIIEAMDNNQIGGVKVQVEVKNPDDLIDKNIINYYNKFHELVELERQEEIDRHKLEIKYLSARERQAKGRTLLDLHGRDDGTTFGHRPLVKFTSKYKGERLAETQITPGDLVMISLNKPLHPNNPIGTVIEKTAYSITAAFESHPPEFIYNKGVRLDLFVNDTSFQRMFSALEKIKHPENELQKRKRDILLERKKPKLNECLSLSLDCLNESQLNAVESALAAEDLYLIQGPPGTGKTVTAVELINKAVKDGMKVLAAADSNTAVDNLLELLAEKELNVIRIGHPIRVNRKLREHTLDEIVLEHQDYLEAEKLRDEVSDLINKQESYIYPGGKYRRGLSDQEIKNYAEKDLEHHVRGISPEVIEEMAEWLELQAKIDEYFKEIESLENKAVEELLDEADIICTTNISAGSDLLADRDFDLSVIDEATQATQPAALIPYLKADKTILIGDHKQLPPTVVNQKAAKNGLSISLFERLMGSYQEKLSSLLKIQYRMNRELMGFSSIYFYNNSLTAAESAADQKLSDLGIELEVDDCFTSKSLKSEYPLVFLDTKEMKADERSFEGSNSYDNPVESEIVLDILDRAVKSLIPENDIAVIAPYKDQVDLINQHNKFQNVEIDTVDAFQGREKEMIIFSAVRSNNDNTIGFLRDLRRLNVALTRAKRKLIFIGDSSTICSHNVYAKLLKYIKKTGLYYKL
;
A
#
# COMPACT_ATOMS: atom_id res chain seq x y z
N MET A 1 1.49 36.86 10.60
CA MET A 1 0.28 37.54 11.07
C MET A 1 -0.88 36.63 10.75
N VAL A 2 -1.70 36.35 11.74
CA VAL A 2 -2.93 35.55 11.72
C VAL A 2 -4.09 36.51 11.91
N THR A 3 -5.21 36.31 11.24
CA THR A 3 -6.38 37.18 11.43
C THR A 3 -7.35 36.54 12.42
N LEU A 4 -7.59 37.20 13.54
CA LEU A 4 -8.65 36.86 14.48
C LEU A 4 -9.94 37.58 14.08
N VAL A 5 -11.07 36.90 14.25
CA VAL A 5 -12.42 37.41 14.08
C VAL A 5 -13.03 37.54 15.47
N ILE A 6 -13.38 38.76 15.83
CA ILE A 6 -14.11 39.08 17.05
C ILE A 6 -15.56 39.31 16.66
N SER A 7 -16.44 38.40 17.06
CA SER A 7 -17.88 38.45 16.82
C SER A 7 -18.61 39.05 18.02
N ASP A 8 -19.84 39.50 17.80
CA ASP A 8 -20.73 40.13 18.79
C ASP A 8 -20.24 41.48 19.34
N ILE A 9 -19.37 42.19 18.61
CA ILE A 9 -18.97 43.54 18.98
C ILE A 9 -20.14 44.53 18.85
N ASP A 10 -20.17 45.55 19.71
CA ASP A 10 -21.17 46.61 19.62
C ASP A 10 -20.61 47.90 18.98
N LYS A 11 -21.44 48.95 18.88
CA LYS A 11 -21.04 50.21 18.24
C LYS A 11 -20.04 51.03 19.06
N SER A 12 -19.94 50.77 20.37
CA SER A 12 -19.09 51.49 21.31
C SER A 12 -17.63 51.02 21.25
N ILE A 13 -17.40 49.75 20.87
CA ILE A 13 -16.05 49.18 20.74
C ILE A 13 -15.29 49.83 19.57
N GLY A 14 -14.10 50.34 19.89
CA GLY A 14 -13.12 50.84 18.94
C GLY A 14 -11.82 50.04 18.93
N PRO A 15 -10.88 50.38 18.03
CA PRO A 15 -9.59 49.67 17.92
C PRO A 15 -8.77 49.72 19.22
N GLY A 16 -8.86 50.83 19.97
CA GLY A 16 -8.16 50.99 21.24
C GLY A 16 -8.65 50.05 22.34
N ASP A 17 -9.95 49.74 22.36
CA ASP A 17 -10.53 48.81 23.33
C ASP A 17 -10.06 47.37 23.07
N ILE A 18 -9.97 46.99 21.79
CA ILE A 18 -9.47 45.68 21.35
C ILE A 18 -7.99 45.53 21.71
N VAL A 19 -7.16 46.52 21.38
CA VAL A 19 -5.73 46.51 21.74
C VAL A 19 -5.54 46.46 23.25
N GLY A 20 -6.31 47.27 24.00
CA GLY A 20 -6.26 47.29 25.46
C GLY A 20 -6.64 45.95 26.08
N ALA A 21 -7.69 45.30 25.57
CA ALA A 21 -8.10 43.98 26.04
C ALA A 21 -7.03 42.91 25.74
N PHE A 22 -6.45 42.89 24.53
CA PHE A 22 -5.41 41.90 24.18
C PHE A 22 -4.12 42.08 25.00
N ILE A 23 -3.76 43.31 25.34
CA ILE A 23 -2.59 43.57 26.19
C ILE A 23 -2.88 43.21 27.65
N ASN A 24 -4.02 43.65 28.21
CA ASN A 24 -4.30 43.53 29.64
C ASN A 24 -4.79 42.13 30.05
N GLU A 25 -5.68 41.54 29.25
CA GLU A 25 -6.31 40.25 29.57
C GLU A 25 -5.52 39.08 28.98
N ALA A 26 -5.08 39.21 27.72
CA ALA A 26 -4.32 38.16 27.05
C ALA A 26 -2.80 38.29 27.21
N GLY A 27 -2.27 39.36 27.81
CA GLY A 27 -0.83 39.52 28.05
C GLY A 27 0.02 39.64 26.78
N THR A 28 -0.56 40.12 25.67
CA THR A 28 0.14 40.26 24.39
C THR A 28 0.89 41.59 24.31
N GLU A 29 2.07 41.62 23.68
CA GLU A 29 2.81 42.86 23.41
C GLU A 29 2.17 43.66 22.25
N SER A 30 2.21 45.00 22.32
CA SER A 30 1.61 45.86 21.28
C SER A 30 2.17 45.60 19.87
N ASP A 31 3.44 45.21 19.78
CA ASP A 31 4.14 44.95 18.51
C ASP A 31 3.64 43.67 17.83
N ASN A 32 2.94 42.82 18.57
CA ASN A 32 2.30 41.61 18.06
C ASN A 32 0.88 41.85 17.54
N ILE A 33 0.36 43.09 17.58
CA ILE A 33 -0.97 43.44 17.06
C ILE A 33 -0.80 44.32 15.81
N GLY A 34 -1.33 43.83 14.69
CA GLY A 34 -1.29 44.45 13.38
C GLY A 34 -2.55 45.26 13.05
N LYS A 35 -3.04 45.14 11.81
CA LYS A 35 -4.21 45.89 11.35
C LYS A 35 -5.49 45.43 12.05
N ILE A 36 -6.32 46.40 12.43
CA ILE A 36 -7.67 46.18 12.97
C ILE A 36 -8.69 46.76 12.00
N ASN A 37 -9.61 45.93 11.51
CA ASN A 37 -10.69 46.33 10.63
C ASN A 37 -12.04 46.02 11.30
N ILE A 38 -12.84 47.05 11.57
CA ILE A 38 -14.09 46.90 12.32
C ILE A 38 -15.29 47.11 11.39
N ASP A 39 -16.07 46.06 11.21
CA ASP A 39 -17.36 46.09 10.53
C ASP A 39 -18.50 46.22 11.55
N LYS A 40 -18.83 47.48 11.89
CA LYS A 40 -19.92 47.80 12.82
C LYS A 40 -21.31 47.39 12.30
N LYS A 41 -21.47 47.11 11.00
CA LYS A 41 -22.75 46.70 10.42
C LYS A 41 -23.01 45.22 10.69
N ASN A 42 -21.98 44.40 10.55
CA ASN A 42 -22.04 42.97 10.78
C ASN A 42 -21.65 42.55 12.20
N LYS A 43 -21.29 43.52 13.07
CA LYS A 43 -20.84 43.28 14.45
C LYS A 43 -19.61 42.38 14.52
N ILE A 44 -18.65 42.61 13.63
CA ILE A 44 -17.41 41.83 13.54
C ILE A 44 -16.20 42.78 13.50
N ALA A 45 -15.11 42.41 14.19
CA ALA A 45 -13.80 43.00 13.98
C ALA A 45 -12.78 41.94 13.54
N GLU A 46 -12.00 42.25 12.50
CA GLU A 46 -10.86 41.46 12.07
C GLU A 46 -9.56 42.09 12.60
N VAL A 47 -8.75 41.31 13.30
CA VAL A 47 -7.51 41.77 13.94
C VAL A 47 -6.35 40.90 13.48
N GLU A 48 -5.37 41.48 12.80
CA GLU A 48 -4.11 40.79 12.52
C GLU A 48 -3.28 40.72 13.80
N VAL A 49 -2.80 39.53 14.16
CA VAL A 49 -1.92 39.31 15.32
C VAL A 49 -0.74 38.42 14.95
N ASN A 50 0.35 38.48 15.71
CA ASN A 50 1.44 37.51 15.57
C ASN A 50 0.91 36.11 15.89
N TRP A 51 1.40 35.11 15.13
CA TRP A 51 0.92 33.73 15.23
C TRP A 51 1.17 33.14 16.63
N GLU A 52 2.29 33.50 17.27
CA GLU A 52 2.65 33.03 18.61
C GLU A 52 1.68 33.53 19.69
N SER A 53 1.10 34.72 19.49
CA SER A 53 0.16 35.34 20.41
C SER A 53 -1.30 34.96 20.12
N ALA A 54 -1.59 34.44 18.92
CA ALA A 54 -2.96 34.21 18.44
C ALA A 54 -3.72 33.19 19.32
N SER A 55 -3.10 32.05 19.65
CA SER A 55 -3.72 31.04 20.52
C SER A 55 -3.95 31.55 21.93
N GLN A 56 -2.98 32.29 22.50
CA GLN A 56 -3.09 32.90 23.82
C GLN A 56 -4.24 33.92 23.89
N ILE A 57 -4.39 34.73 22.83
CA ILE A 57 -5.49 35.70 22.72
C ILE A 57 -6.84 34.98 22.63
N ILE A 58 -6.97 33.94 21.81
CA ILE A 58 -8.23 33.18 21.70
C ILE A 58 -8.61 32.57 23.05
N GLU A 59 -7.66 31.90 23.73
CA GLU A 59 -7.92 31.26 25.03
C GLU A 59 -8.33 32.26 26.12
N ALA A 60 -7.71 33.45 26.13
CA ALA A 60 -8.01 34.48 27.11
C ALA A 60 -9.27 35.30 26.77
N MET A 61 -9.59 35.48 25.50
CA MET A 61 -10.61 36.42 25.04
C MET A 61 -11.90 35.79 24.54
N ASP A 62 -11.89 34.52 24.12
CA ASP A 62 -13.12 33.86 23.72
C ASP A 62 -14.08 33.76 24.92
N ASN A 63 -15.34 34.16 24.71
CA ASN A 63 -16.35 34.33 25.75
C ASN A 63 -16.00 35.36 26.86
N ASN A 64 -14.95 36.17 26.69
CA ASN A 64 -14.59 37.26 27.61
C ASN A 64 -15.21 38.61 27.16
N GLN A 65 -14.84 39.71 27.83
CA GLN A 65 -15.40 41.05 27.56
C GLN A 65 -14.38 42.01 26.93
N ILE A 66 -14.82 42.77 25.94
CA ILE A 66 -14.11 43.93 25.39
C ILE A 66 -15.01 45.15 25.57
N GLY A 67 -14.54 46.18 26.28
CA GLY A 67 -15.33 47.38 26.55
C GLY A 67 -16.65 47.12 27.31
N GLY A 68 -16.72 46.04 28.09
CA GLY A 68 -17.93 45.62 28.83
C GLY A 68 -18.94 44.80 28.02
N VAL A 69 -18.64 44.48 26.75
CA VAL A 69 -19.47 43.63 25.89
C VAL A 69 -18.83 42.25 25.78
N LYS A 70 -19.63 41.20 25.95
CA LYS A 70 -19.17 39.82 25.77
C LYS A 70 -18.97 39.53 24.28
N VAL A 71 -17.81 39.02 23.92
CA VAL A 71 -17.43 38.73 22.54
C VAL A 71 -17.10 37.26 22.35
N GLN A 72 -17.13 36.81 21.11
CA GLN A 72 -16.53 35.53 20.71
C GLN A 72 -15.28 35.83 19.88
N VAL A 73 -14.20 35.10 20.15
CA VAL A 73 -12.93 35.31 19.44
C VAL A 73 -12.51 33.99 18.82
N GLU A 74 -12.49 33.97 17.50
CA GLU A 74 -12.05 32.83 16.71
C GLU A 74 -10.98 33.25 15.71
N VAL A 75 -10.24 32.30 15.17
CA VAL A 75 -9.35 32.59 14.05
C VAL A 75 -10.15 32.54 12.75
N LYS A 76 -9.90 33.48 11.84
CA LYS A 76 -10.58 33.56 10.54
C LYS A 76 -10.39 32.29 9.71
N ASN A 77 -9.20 31.70 9.79
CA ASN A 77 -8.87 30.41 9.20
C ASN A 77 -8.17 29.55 10.26
N PRO A 78 -8.76 28.41 10.69
CA PRO A 78 -8.17 27.51 11.68
C PRO A 78 -6.72 27.11 11.37
N ASP A 79 -6.37 27.03 10.08
CA ASP A 79 -5.03 26.69 9.63
C ASP A 79 -3.99 27.75 9.96
N ASP A 80 -4.38 29.00 10.18
CA ASP A 80 -3.44 30.09 10.46
C ASP A 80 -2.77 29.95 11.84
N LEU A 81 -3.38 29.17 12.76
CA LEU A 81 -2.80 28.83 14.07
C LEU A 81 -1.85 27.62 14.00
N ILE A 82 -1.83 26.90 12.89
CA ILE A 82 -1.03 25.70 12.74
C ILE A 82 0.42 26.10 12.45
N ASP A 83 1.36 25.42 13.13
CA ASP A 83 2.78 25.64 12.90
C ASP A 83 3.13 25.46 11.42
N LYS A 84 3.90 26.41 10.88
CA LYS A 84 4.30 26.41 9.46
C LYS A 84 5.00 25.13 9.03
N ASN A 85 5.73 24.45 9.90
CA ASN A 85 6.38 23.18 9.58
C ASN A 85 5.36 22.05 9.36
N ILE A 86 4.25 22.05 10.09
CA ILE A 86 3.14 21.10 9.89
C ILE A 86 2.49 21.38 8.53
N ILE A 87 2.15 22.65 8.26
CA ILE A 87 1.54 23.06 6.99
C ILE A 87 2.45 22.74 5.80
N ASN A 88 3.76 23.02 5.93
CA ASN A 88 4.74 22.73 4.89
C ASN A 88 4.87 21.22 4.64
N TYR A 89 4.87 20.40 5.71
CA TYR A 89 4.91 18.94 5.58
C TYR A 89 3.66 18.42 4.86
N TYR A 90 2.48 18.85 5.32
CA TYR A 90 1.19 18.49 4.74
C TYR A 90 1.12 18.90 3.26
N ASN A 91 1.33 20.19 2.94
CA ASN A 91 1.24 20.70 1.56
C ASN A 91 2.23 20.01 0.63
N LYS A 92 3.46 19.78 1.09
CA LYS A 92 4.46 19.07 0.32
C LYS A 92 3.97 17.68 -0.04
N PHE A 93 3.62 16.85 0.95
CA PHE A 93 3.23 15.47 0.66
C PHE A 93 1.88 15.36 -0.03
N HIS A 94 0.94 16.26 0.25
CA HIS A 94 -0.33 16.33 -0.47
C HIS A 94 -0.09 16.61 -1.97
N GLU A 95 0.74 17.60 -2.34
CA GLU A 95 1.06 17.86 -3.76
C GLU A 95 1.73 16.64 -4.41
N LEU A 96 2.67 16.00 -3.71
CA LEU A 96 3.40 14.85 -4.26
C LEU A 96 2.51 13.63 -4.47
N VAL A 97 1.61 13.34 -3.52
CA VAL A 97 0.62 12.25 -3.64
C VAL A 97 -0.35 12.55 -4.77
N GLU A 98 -0.81 13.80 -4.93
CA GLU A 98 -1.70 14.18 -6.03
C GLU A 98 -1.02 14.05 -7.40
N LEU A 99 0.26 14.41 -7.51
CA LEU A 99 1.03 14.19 -8.74
C LEU A 99 1.12 12.70 -9.11
N GLU A 100 1.35 11.84 -8.12
CA GLU A 100 1.41 10.38 -8.33
C GLU A 100 0.04 9.83 -8.74
N ARG A 101 -1.02 10.24 -8.02
CA ARG A 101 -2.41 9.87 -8.29
C ARG A 101 -2.83 10.24 -9.71
N GLN A 102 -2.53 11.47 -10.13
CA GLN A 102 -2.85 11.96 -11.47
C GLN A 102 -2.08 11.18 -12.55
N GLU A 103 -0.81 10.86 -12.32
CA GLU A 103 0.01 10.06 -13.23
C GLU A 103 -0.53 8.63 -13.40
N GLU A 104 -0.99 8.01 -12.31
CA GLU A 104 -1.63 6.69 -12.36
C GLU A 104 -2.95 6.73 -13.15
N ILE A 105 -3.80 7.73 -12.88
CA ILE A 105 -5.04 7.98 -13.64
C ILE A 105 -4.74 8.18 -15.12
N ASP A 106 -3.75 9.00 -15.46
CA ASP A 106 -3.42 9.30 -16.85
C ASP A 106 -2.82 8.08 -17.56
N ARG A 107 -2.01 7.26 -16.88
CA ARG A 107 -1.53 5.98 -17.41
C ARG A 107 -2.69 5.03 -17.75
N HIS A 108 -3.65 4.87 -16.85
CA HIS A 108 -4.84 4.05 -17.11
C HIS A 108 -5.65 4.59 -18.29
N LYS A 109 -5.82 5.93 -18.39
CA LYS A 109 -6.49 6.57 -19.53
C LYS A 109 -5.74 6.35 -20.84
N LEU A 110 -4.40 6.46 -20.84
CA LEU A 110 -3.56 6.21 -22.02
C LEU A 110 -3.64 4.73 -22.43
N GLU A 111 -3.63 3.80 -21.48
CA GLU A 111 -3.82 2.38 -21.76
C GLU A 111 -5.18 2.12 -22.43
N ILE A 112 -6.25 2.73 -21.92
CA ILE A 112 -7.59 2.67 -22.53
C ILE A 112 -7.62 3.30 -23.93
N LYS A 113 -6.82 4.35 -24.17
CA LYS A 113 -6.74 5.07 -25.43
C LYS A 113 -6.01 4.29 -26.53
N TYR A 114 -4.88 3.65 -26.17
CA TYR A 114 -3.96 3.06 -27.13
C TYR A 114 -4.11 1.55 -27.31
N LEU A 115 -4.56 0.83 -26.28
CA LEU A 115 -4.87 -0.60 -26.41
C LEU A 115 -6.30 -0.80 -26.88
N SER A 116 -6.49 -1.69 -27.85
CA SER A 116 -7.81 -2.11 -28.26
C SER A 116 -8.55 -2.83 -27.13
N ALA A 117 -9.89 -2.85 -27.21
CA ALA A 117 -10.74 -3.56 -26.26
C ALA A 117 -10.33 -5.03 -26.07
N ARG A 118 -9.95 -5.71 -27.16
CA ARG A 118 -9.52 -7.11 -27.15
C ARG A 118 -8.15 -7.30 -26.50
N GLU A 119 -7.19 -6.42 -26.78
CA GLU A 119 -5.87 -6.48 -26.13
C GLU A 119 -5.98 -6.25 -24.62
N ARG A 120 -6.85 -5.33 -24.20
CA ARG A 120 -7.15 -5.12 -22.78
C ARG A 120 -7.83 -6.33 -22.15
N GLN A 121 -8.76 -6.98 -22.85
CA GLN A 121 -9.42 -8.18 -22.34
C GLN A 121 -8.43 -9.34 -22.22
N ALA A 122 -7.53 -9.51 -23.18
CA ALA A 122 -6.46 -10.49 -23.13
C ALA A 122 -5.49 -10.24 -21.95
N LYS A 123 -5.27 -8.97 -21.59
CA LYS A 123 -4.53 -8.58 -20.37
C LYS A 123 -5.37 -8.67 -19.09
N GLY A 124 -6.62 -9.10 -19.17
CA GLY A 124 -7.55 -9.19 -18.04
C GLY A 124 -8.00 -7.86 -17.46
N ARG A 125 -7.82 -6.74 -18.17
CA ARG A 125 -8.12 -5.36 -17.70
C ARG A 125 -9.54 -4.89 -18.03
N THR A 126 -10.27 -5.62 -18.87
CA THR A 126 -11.64 -5.28 -19.24
C THR A 126 -12.45 -6.53 -19.53
N LEU A 127 -13.75 -6.45 -19.28
CA LEU A 127 -14.75 -7.41 -19.71
C LEU A 127 -15.61 -6.76 -20.80
N LEU A 128 -15.73 -7.44 -21.92
CA LEU A 128 -16.51 -6.99 -23.07
C LEU A 128 -17.84 -7.73 -23.13
N ASP A 129 -18.76 -7.18 -23.92
CA ASP A 129 -19.98 -7.90 -24.32
C ASP A 129 -20.87 -8.33 -23.16
N LEU A 130 -20.97 -7.48 -22.14
CA LEU A 130 -21.80 -7.69 -20.96
C LEU A 130 -23.24 -7.21 -21.15
N HIS A 131 -24.09 -7.64 -20.23
CA HIS A 131 -25.45 -7.18 -20.04
C HIS A 131 -25.70 -6.97 -18.54
N GLY A 132 -26.02 -5.73 -18.16
CA GLY A 132 -26.37 -5.37 -16.78
C GLY A 132 -27.83 -5.66 -16.46
N ARG A 133 -28.10 -6.06 -15.22
CA ARG A 133 -29.44 -6.21 -14.64
C ARG A 133 -29.43 -5.57 -13.26
N ASP A 134 -30.53 -4.93 -12.91
CA ASP A 134 -30.76 -4.41 -11.57
C ASP A 134 -30.67 -5.57 -10.57
N ASP A 135 -29.92 -5.36 -9.49
CA ASP A 135 -29.64 -6.34 -8.44
C ASP A 135 -29.91 -5.74 -7.05
N GLY A 136 -30.75 -4.70 -6.98
CA GLY A 136 -31.20 -4.07 -5.74
C GLY A 136 -30.30 -2.92 -5.27
N THR A 137 -30.13 -2.78 -3.96
CA THR A 137 -29.28 -1.75 -3.34
C THR A 137 -28.47 -2.30 -2.18
N THR A 138 -27.25 -1.81 -1.95
CA THR A 138 -26.50 -2.12 -0.72
C THR A 138 -27.04 -1.34 0.48
N PHE A 139 -26.48 -1.64 1.65
CA PHE A 139 -26.55 -0.75 2.81
C PHE A 139 -26.11 0.68 2.41
N GLY A 140 -26.89 1.67 2.85
CA GLY A 140 -26.75 3.07 2.42
C GLY A 140 -27.42 3.46 1.10
N HIS A 141 -28.36 2.65 0.59
CA HIS A 141 -29.19 2.94 -0.61
C HIS A 141 -28.41 3.12 -1.93
N ARG A 142 -27.24 2.48 -2.05
CA ARG A 142 -26.42 2.52 -3.27
C ARG A 142 -26.90 1.44 -4.25
N PRO A 143 -27.28 1.78 -5.51
CA PRO A 143 -27.79 0.80 -6.47
C PRO A 143 -26.77 -0.25 -6.88
N LEU A 144 -27.22 -1.50 -6.99
CA LEU A 144 -26.45 -2.65 -7.43
C LEU A 144 -26.81 -3.04 -8.86
N VAL A 145 -25.80 -3.33 -9.67
CA VAL A 145 -26.01 -3.86 -11.02
C VAL A 145 -25.16 -5.11 -11.21
N LYS A 146 -25.83 -6.21 -11.57
CA LYS A 146 -25.22 -7.49 -11.91
C LYS A 146 -24.99 -7.60 -13.40
N PHE A 147 -23.73 -7.74 -13.79
CA PHE A 147 -23.31 -7.91 -15.16
C PHE A 147 -23.05 -9.37 -15.49
N THR A 148 -23.62 -9.85 -16.58
CA THR A 148 -23.43 -11.20 -17.12
C THR A 148 -23.02 -11.13 -18.59
N SER A 149 -22.47 -12.21 -19.18
CA SER A 149 -22.25 -12.23 -20.63
C SER A 149 -23.57 -11.99 -21.37
N LYS A 150 -23.53 -11.20 -22.45
CA LYS A 150 -24.68 -11.05 -23.34
C LYS A 150 -25.07 -12.38 -24.01
N TYR A 151 -24.16 -13.34 -24.05
CA TYR A 151 -24.39 -14.70 -24.51
C TYR A 151 -24.76 -15.60 -23.32
N LYS A 152 -25.97 -16.16 -23.36
CA LYS A 152 -26.55 -16.89 -22.24
C LYS A 152 -25.73 -18.14 -21.89
N GLY A 153 -25.34 -18.28 -20.63
CA GLY A 153 -24.61 -19.45 -20.10
C GLY A 153 -23.11 -19.44 -20.37
N GLU A 154 -22.57 -18.37 -20.95
CA GLU A 154 -21.13 -18.21 -21.17
C GLU A 154 -20.43 -17.74 -19.88
N ARG A 155 -19.22 -18.26 -19.65
CA ARG A 155 -18.35 -17.78 -18.57
C ARG A 155 -17.78 -16.40 -18.94
N LEU A 156 -17.54 -15.58 -17.93
CA LEU A 156 -16.80 -14.34 -18.13
C LEU A 156 -15.35 -14.64 -18.49
N ALA A 157 -14.74 -13.77 -19.30
CA ALA A 157 -13.31 -13.85 -19.61
C ALA A 157 -12.47 -13.73 -18.33
N GLU A 158 -11.30 -14.38 -18.31
CA GLU A 158 -10.36 -14.21 -17.20
C GLU A 158 -9.97 -12.73 -17.05
N THR A 159 -10.04 -12.23 -15.82
CA THR A 159 -9.84 -10.81 -15.53
C THR A 159 -9.18 -10.63 -14.17
N GLN A 160 -8.35 -9.59 -14.10
CA GLN A 160 -7.71 -9.09 -12.87
C GLN A 160 -8.67 -8.30 -11.99
N ILE A 161 -9.87 -7.98 -12.47
CA ILE A 161 -10.89 -7.29 -11.69
C ILE A 161 -11.33 -8.19 -10.54
N THR A 162 -11.31 -7.67 -9.33
CA THR A 162 -11.62 -8.33 -8.06
C THR A 162 -12.61 -7.50 -7.24
N PRO A 163 -13.35 -8.11 -6.29
CA PRO A 163 -14.07 -7.37 -5.26
C PRO A 163 -13.23 -6.24 -4.65
N GLY A 164 -13.85 -5.05 -4.53
CA GLY A 164 -13.23 -3.81 -4.09
C GLY A 164 -12.62 -2.94 -5.21
N ASP A 165 -12.47 -3.46 -6.43
CA ASP A 165 -11.96 -2.65 -7.54
C ASP A 165 -13.02 -1.67 -8.06
N LEU A 166 -12.58 -0.46 -8.42
CA LEU A 166 -13.41 0.47 -9.16
C LEU A 166 -13.44 0.07 -10.63
N VAL A 167 -14.64 0.07 -11.20
CA VAL A 167 -14.86 -0.29 -12.59
C VAL A 167 -15.66 0.78 -13.28
N MET A 168 -15.21 1.15 -14.47
CA MET A 168 -15.86 2.13 -15.32
C MET A 168 -16.69 1.40 -16.38
N ILE A 169 -17.96 1.76 -16.48
CA ILE A 169 -18.90 1.11 -17.39
C ILE A 169 -19.10 2.00 -18.61
N SER A 170 -18.99 1.43 -19.81
CA SER A 170 -19.21 2.16 -21.06
C SER A 170 -19.79 1.26 -22.15
N LEU A 171 -20.34 1.84 -23.21
CA LEU A 171 -20.65 1.07 -24.42
C LEU A 171 -19.38 0.95 -25.29
N ASN A 172 -19.02 2.05 -25.94
CA ASN A 172 -17.94 2.06 -26.95
C ASN A 172 -16.87 3.12 -26.69
N LYS A 173 -17.10 4.00 -25.69
CA LYS A 173 -16.27 5.18 -25.41
C LYS A 173 -15.88 5.21 -23.93
N PRO A 174 -14.93 4.37 -23.50
CA PRO A 174 -14.54 4.29 -22.10
C PRO A 174 -13.99 5.62 -21.54
N LEU A 175 -13.37 6.47 -22.36
CA LEU A 175 -12.86 7.78 -21.90
C LEU A 175 -13.90 8.90 -21.84
N HIS A 176 -15.19 8.59 -21.99
CA HIS A 176 -16.23 9.61 -21.84
C HIS A 176 -16.39 9.98 -20.35
N PRO A 177 -16.32 11.27 -19.98
CA PRO A 177 -16.27 11.69 -18.57
C PRO A 177 -17.54 11.35 -17.78
N ASN A 178 -18.68 11.21 -18.46
CA ASN A 178 -19.96 10.88 -17.81
C ASN A 178 -20.20 9.36 -17.72
N ASN A 179 -19.17 8.54 -17.95
CA ASN A 179 -19.31 7.12 -17.76
C ASN A 179 -19.45 6.82 -16.26
N PRO A 180 -20.44 6.01 -15.87
CA PRO A 180 -20.67 5.63 -14.49
C PRO A 180 -19.52 4.73 -14.00
N ILE A 181 -19.14 4.96 -12.75
CA ILE A 181 -18.13 4.19 -12.02
C ILE A 181 -18.84 3.44 -10.91
N GLY A 182 -18.59 2.14 -10.80
CA GLY A 182 -19.08 1.30 -9.73
C GLY A 182 -17.94 0.62 -8.97
N THR A 183 -18.19 0.23 -7.74
CA THR A 183 -17.28 -0.60 -6.95
C THR A 183 -17.71 -2.05 -7.07
N VAL A 184 -16.80 -2.96 -7.45
CA VAL A 184 -17.13 -4.39 -7.54
C VAL A 184 -17.38 -4.95 -6.15
N ILE A 185 -18.54 -5.56 -5.93
CA ILE A 185 -18.92 -6.19 -4.67
C ILE A 185 -18.69 -7.70 -4.74
N GLU A 186 -19.10 -8.31 -5.86
CA GLU A 186 -19.09 -9.75 -6.02
C GLU A 186 -18.57 -10.13 -7.42
N LYS A 187 -17.86 -11.25 -7.50
CA LYS A 187 -17.41 -11.84 -8.76
C LYS A 187 -17.55 -13.36 -8.71
N THR A 188 -18.25 -13.91 -9.70
CA THR A 188 -18.35 -15.35 -9.96
C THR A 188 -17.74 -15.69 -11.32
N ALA A 189 -17.76 -16.98 -11.70
CA ALA A 189 -17.36 -17.39 -13.05
C ALA A 189 -18.31 -16.89 -14.16
N TYR A 190 -19.50 -16.41 -13.81
CA TYR A 190 -20.57 -16.07 -14.75
C TYR A 190 -21.09 -14.63 -14.61
N SER A 191 -20.81 -13.97 -13.49
CA SER A 191 -21.29 -12.63 -13.20
C SER A 191 -20.27 -11.79 -12.46
N ILE A 192 -20.38 -10.48 -12.60
CA ILE A 192 -19.72 -9.49 -11.77
C ILE A 192 -20.75 -8.45 -11.33
N THR A 193 -20.83 -8.16 -10.04
CA THR A 193 -21.80 -7.23 -9.47
C THR A 193 -21.07 -5.98 -8.99
N ALA A 194 -21.57 -4.79 -9.33
CA ALA A 194 -21.00 -3.53 -8.92
C ALA A 194 -22.03 -2.62 -8.24
N ALA A 195 -21.63 -1.95 -7.16
CA ALA A 195 -22.40 -0.93 -6.46
C ALA A 195 -22.05 0.48 -6.97
N PHE A 196 -23.06 1.33 -7.10
CA PHE A 196 -22.94 2.70 -7.60
C PHE A 196 -23.37 3.70 -6.53
N GLU A 197 -22.72 4.87 -6.46
CA GLU A 197 -23.10 5.92 -5.49
C GLU A 197 -24.53 6.46 -5.71
N SER A 198 -25.02 6.40 -6.94
CA SER A 198 -26.35 6.86 -7.33
C SER A 198 -26.89 6.00 -8.47
N HIS A 199 -28.18 6.17 -8.81
CA HIS A 199 -28.82 5.39 -9.87
C HIS A 199 -28.07 5.55 -11.20
N PRO A 200 -27.50 4.46 -11.74
CA PRO A 200 -26.72 4.56 -12.96
C PRO A 200 -27.60 4.86 -14.17
N PRO A 201 -27.03 5.44 -15.25
CA PRO A 201 -27.74 5.64 -16.51
C PRO A 201 -28.33 4.35 -17.09
N GLU A 202 -29.51 4.44 -17.73
CA GLU A 202 -30.23 3.28 -18.28
C GLU A 202 -29.39 2.41 -19.23
N PHE A 203 -28.38 2.98 -19.90
CA PHE A 203 -27.57 2.22 -20.86
C PHE A 203 -26.77 1.09 -20.21
N ILE A 204 -26.53 1.13 -18.90
CA ILE A 204 -25.87 0.03 -18.18
C ILE A 204 -26.66 -1.27 -18.31
N TYR A 205 -27.99 -1.19 -18.40
CA TYR A 205 -28.88 -2.35 -18.53
C TYR A 205 -28.97 -2.88 -19.98
N ASN A 206 -28.33 -2.22 -20.94
CA ASN A 206 -28.32 -2.70 -22.33
C ASN A 206 -27.38 -3.90 -22.52
N LYS A 207 -27.47 -4.54 -23.70
CA LYS A 207 -26.49 -5.55 -24.12
C LYS A 207 -25.31 -4.89 -24.82
N GLY A 208 -24.13 -5.50 -24.69
CA GLY A 208 -22.89 -5.00 -25.30
C GLY A 208 -22.17 -3.96 -24.45
N VAL A 209 -22.43 -3.96 -23.15
CA VAL A 209 -21.76 -3.10 -22.19
C VAL A 209 -20.33 -3.61 -21.96
N ARG A 210 -19.41 -2.69 -21.78
CA ARG A 210 -18.01 -2.94 -21.46
C ARG A 210 -17.73 -2.42 -20.06
N LEU A 211 -16.94 -3.19 -19.32
CA LEU A 211 -16.53 -2.89 -17.96
C LEU A 211 -15.00 -2.87 -17.92
N ASP A 212 -14.42 -1.71 -17.64
CA ASP A 212 -12.98 -1.49 -17.55
C ASP A 212 -12.55 -1.37 -16.11
N LEU A 213 -11.45 -2.05 -15.74
CA LEU A 213 -10.76 -1.77 -14.48
C LEU A 213 -10.34 -0.29 -14.47
N PHE A 214 -10.82 0.44 -13.47
CA PHE A 214 -10.55 1.85 -13.27
C PHE A 214 -9.60 2.04 -12.09
N VAL A 215 -9.01 3.23 -11.97
CA VAL A 215 -8.04 3.51 -10.90
C VAL A 215 -8.77 3.50 -9.56
N ASN A 216 -8.32 2.63 -8.65
CA ASN A 216 -8.81 2.60 -7.30
C ASN A 216 -8.15 3.74 -6.50
N ASP A 217 -8.92 4.79 -6.23
CA ASP A 217 -8.44 5.98 -5.51
C ASP A 217 -8.33 5.75 -4.00
N THR A 218 -8.85 4.64 -3.47
CA THR A 218 -8.89 4.38 -2.02
C THR A 218 -7.50 4.43 -1.38
N SER A 219 -6.46 3.92 -2.07
CA SER A 219 -5.09 4.00 -1.58
C SER A 219 -4.63 5.44 -1.36
N PHE A 220 -4.94 6.32 -2.32
CA PHE A 220 -4.62 7.74 -2.24
C PHE A 220 -5.46 8.46 -1.19
N GLN A 221 -6.75 8.16 -1.12
CA GLN A 221 -7.64 8.73 -0.10
C GLN A 221 -7.17 8.40 1.32
N ARG A 222 -6.70 7.18 1.58
CA ARG A 222 -6.12 6.80 2.88
C ARG A 222 -4.81 7.54 3.17
N MET A 223 -3.96 7.75 2.16
CA MET A 223 -2.76 8.57 2.30
C MET A 223 -3.11 10.04 2.62
N PHE A 224 -4.11 10.62 1.94
CA PHE A 224 -4.59 11.98 2.24
C PHE A 224 -5.18 12.06 3.64
N SER A 225 -6.00 11.08 4.06
CA SER A 225 -6.53 11.01 5.42
C SER A 225 -5.43 10.97 6.48
N ALA A 226 -4.36 10.18 6.27
CA ALA A 226 -3.22 10.17 7.19
C ALA A 226 -2.48 11.52 7.23
N LEU A 227 -2.37 12.22 6.10
CA LEU A 227 -1.80 13.58 6.05
C LEU A 227 -2.71 14.59 6.78
N GLU A 228 -4.03 14.49 6.63
CA GLU A 228 -4.98 15.30 7.38
C GLU A 228 -4.84 15.06 8.88
N LYS A 229 -4.68 13.82 9.35
CA LYS A 229 -4.44 13.51 10.77
C LYS A 229 -3.11 14.05 11.30
N ILE A 230 -2.11 14.26 10.44
CA ILE A 230 -0.89 14.99 10.81
C ILE A 230 -1.17 16.48 10.97
N LYS A 231 -2.01 17.07 10.13
CA LYS A 231 -2.36 18.50 10.18
C LYS A 231 -3.32 18.79 11.34
N HIS A 232 -4.36 17.96 11.49
CA HIS A 232 -5.43 18.02 12.47
C HIS A 232 -5.53 16.68 13.21
N PRO A 233 -4.69 16.45 14.24
CA PRO A 233 -4.79 15.23 15.06
C PRO A 233 -6.15 15.12 15.75
N GLU A 234 -6.74 13.94 15.69
CA GLU A 234 -8.04 13.62 16.30
C GLU A 234 -7.91 13.27 17.79
N ASN A 235 -6.72 12.81 18.21
CA ASN A 235 -6.42 12.39 19.58
C ASN A 235 -4.99 12.74 20.01
N GLU A 236 -4.68 12.60 21.31
CA GLU A 236 -3.35 12.92 21.86
C GLU A 236 -2.25 11.97 21.35
N LEU A 237 -2.60 10.73 20.99
CA LEU A 237 -1.67 9.80 20.34
C LEU A 237 -1.17 10.37 19.01
N GLN A 238 -2.07 10.69 18.09
CA GLN A 238 -1.74 11.25 16.78
C GLN A 238 -0.94 12.56 16.90
N LYS A 239 -1.29 13.41 17.88
CA LYS A 239 -0.55 14.65 18.19
C LYS A 239 0.87 14.37 18.66
N ARG A 240 1.07 13.41 19.57
CA ARG A 240 2.40 12.97 20.04
C ARG A 240 3.24 12.45 18.88
N LYS A 241 2.66 11.62 18.01
CA LYS A 241 3.32 11.03 16.85
C LYS A 241 3.71 12.09 15.81
N ARG A 242 2.81 13.03 15.49
CA ARG A 242 3.13 14.22 14.67
C ARG A 242 4.32 14.98 15.23
N ASP A 243 4.35 15.24 16.53
CA ASP A 243 5.40 16.03 17.15
C ASP A 243 6.76 15.32 17.10
N ILE A 244 6.79 13.98 17.13
CA ILE A 244 8.02 13.19 16.92
C ILE A 244 8.44 13.20 15.46
N LEU A 245 7.50 13.02 14.53
CA LEU A 245 7.76 13.05 13.08
C LEU A 245 8.39 14.38 12.63
N LEU A 246 7.95 15.48 13.24
CA LEU A 246 8.39 16.84 12.93
C LEU A 246 9.45 17.37 13.90
N GLU A 247 10.08 16.49 14.69
CA GLU A 247 11.20 16.81 15.60
C GLU A 247 10.88 17.87 16.68
N ARG A 248 9.59 18.09 16.96
CA ARG A 248 9.09 18.97 18.02
C ARG A 248 9.23 18.32 19.39
N LYS A 249 9.15 16.99 19.43
CA LYS A 249 9.38 16.17 20.63
C LYS A 249 10.41 15.11 20.30
N LYS A 250 11.42 14.96 21.16
CA LYS A 250 12.39 13.87 21.04
C LYS A 250 11.79 12.58 21.59
N PRO A 251 11.84 11.48 20.84
CA PRO A 251 11.44 10.17 21.35
C PRO A 251 12.38 9.71 22.47
N LYS A 252 11.86 8.88 23.37
CA LYS A 252 12.59 8.41 24.55
C LYS A 252 12.97 6.93 24.44
N LEU A 253 14.08 6.59 25.09
CA LEU A 253 14.60 5.23 25.21
C LEU A 253 14.80 4.94 26.71
N ASN A 254 14.14 3.89 27.21
CA ASN A 254 14.26 3.44 28.59
C ASN A 254 15.43 2.48 28.76
N GLU A 255 15.70 2.07 30.00
CA GLU A 255 16.72 1.05 30.28
C GLU A 255 16.29 -0.30 29.66
N CYS A 256 17.22 -0.92 28.92
CA CYS A 256 16.99 -2.23 28.32
C CYS A 256 16.93 -3.32 29.40
N LEU A 257 15.90 -4.16 29.32
CA LEU A 257 15.86 -5.43 30.03
C LEU A 257 16.65 -6.45 29.22
N SER A 258 17.56 -7.18 29.87
CA SER A 258 18.27 -8.29 29.22
C SER A 258 17.30 -9.43 28.97
N LEU A 259 17.21 -9.85 27.71
CA LEU A 259 16.37 -10.93 27.24
C LEU A 259 17.24 -12.14 26.88
N SER A 260 16.68 -13.34 27.02
CA SER A 260 17.27 -14.58 26.50
C SER A 260 16.33 -15.13 25.45
N LEU A 261 16.69 -14.92 24.17
CA LEU A 261 15.97 -15.49 23.02
C LEU A 261 16.96 -16.36 22.24
N ASP A 262 16.93 -17.66 22.49
CA ASP A 262 17.92 -18.62 21.99
C ASP A 262 17.97 -18.72 20.45
N CYS A 263 16.91 -18.29 19.76
CA CYS A 263 16.82 -18.29 18.30
C CYS A 263 17.49 -17.08 17.63
N LEU A 264 17.89 -16.05 18.38
CA LEU A 264 18.45 -14.81 17.84
C LEU A 264 19.96 -14.72 18.07
N ASN A 265 20.68 -14.17 17.09
CA ASN A 265 22.06 -13.79 17.32
C ASN A 265 22.17 -12.47 18.11
N GLU A 266 23.35 -12.16 18.62
CA GLU A 266 23.62 -10.97 19.44
C GLU A 266 23.13 -9.65 18.80
N SER A 267 23.33 -9.47 17.49
CA SER A 267 22.91 -8.23 16.82
C SER A 267 21.39 -8.10 16.70
N GLN A 268 20.69 -9.23 16.53
CA GLN A 268 19.23 -9.27 16.51
C GLN A 268 18.66 -9.10 17.93
N LEU A 269 19.23 -9.78 18.92
CA LEU A 269 18.83 -9.67 20.31
C LEU A 269 18.95 -8.22 20.82
N ASN A 270 20.10 -7.58 20.60
CA ASN A 270 20.30 -6.18 20.97
C ASN A 270 19.29 -5.23 20.29
N ALA A 271 18.93 -5.51 19.03
CA ALA A 271 17.92 -4.75 18.31
C ALA A 271 16.52 -4.93 18.92
N VAL A 272 16.15 -6.15 19.29
CA VAL A 272 14.87 -6.45 19.96
C VAL A 272 14.79 -5.80 21.33
N GLU A 273 15.83 -5.93 22.17
CA GLU A 273 15.89 -5.30 23.49
C GLU A 273 15.73 -3.78 23.40
N SER A 274 16.49 -3.15 22.50
CA SER A 274 16.46 -1.69 22.33
C SER A 274 15.12 -1.21 21.77
N ALA A 275 14.51 -1.97 20.87
CA ALA A 275 13.22 -1.64 20.28
C ALA A 275 12.07 -1.78 21.30
N LEU A 276 12.12 -2.79 22.18
CA LEU A 276 11.17 -2.93 23.30
C LEU A 276 11.36 -1.83 24.35
N ALA A 277 12.60 -1.40 24.61
CA ALA A 277 12.92 -0.31 25.54
C ALA A 277 12.52 1.09 25.02
N ALA A 278 12.32 1.27 23.71
CA ALA A 278 11.88 2.54 23.15
C ALA A 278 10.45 2.86 23.58
N GLU A 279 10.14 4.12 23.88
CA GLU A 279 8.76 4.53 24.23
C GLU A 279 7.92 4.79 22.99
N ASP A 280 8.44 5.55 22.03
CA ASP A 280 7.63 6.05 20.91
C ASP A 280 8.00 5.48 19.53
N LEU A 281 9.30 5.32 19.27
CA LEU A 281 9.86 5.02 17.95
C LEU A 281 11.20 4.28 18.06
N TYR A 282 11.38 3.24 17.24
CA TYR A 282 12.68 2.61 17.02
C TYR A 282 12.86 2.14 15.57
N LEU A 283 14.10 2.11 15.08
CA LEU A 283 14.43 1.72 13.71
C LEU A 283 15.36 0.51 13.71
N ILE A 284 15.06 -0.50 12.90
CA ILE A 284 15.95 -1.65 12.72
C ILE A 284 16.38 -1.69 11.26
N GLN A 285 17.65 -1.40 11.01
CA GLN A 285 18.26 -1.59 9.70
C GLN A 285 18.69 -3.05 9.54
N GLY A 286 18.09 -3.76 8.59
CA GLY A 286 18.45 -5.14 8.29
C GLY A 286 18.94 -5.34 6.86
N PRO A 287 20.27 -5.38 6.66
CA PRO A 287 20.91 -5.72 5.40
C PRO A 287 20.42 -7.07 4.81
N PRO A 288 20.68 -7.36 3.52
CA PRO A 288 20.24 -8.60 2.89
C PRO A 288 20.71 -9.85 3.64
N GLY A 289 19.80 -10.80 3.87
CA GLY A 289 20.10 -12.07 4.53
C GLY A 289 20.28 -12.00 6.04
N THR A 290 20.06 -10.85 6.70
CA THR A 290 20.25 -10.70 8.16
C THR A 290 19.05 -11.14 9.01
N GLY A 291 17.99 -11.67 8.40
CA GLY A 291 16.80 -12.12 9.12
C GLY A 291 15.94 -10.98 9.67
N LYS A 292 15.67 -9.94 8.87
CA LYS A 292 14.75 -8.84 9.21
C LYS A 292 13.41 -9.33 9.74
N THR A 293 12.72 -10.13 8.93
CA THR A 293 11.39 -10.65 9.22
C THR A 293 11.42 -11.57 10.44
N VAL A 294 12.47 -12.40 10.60
CA VAL A 294 12.66 -13.21 11.83
C VAL A 294 12.81 -12.33 13.08
N THR A 295 13.58 -11.25 12.98
CA THR A 295 13.76 -10.28 14.08
C THR A 295 12.44 -9.58 14.40
N ALA A 296 11.66 -9.21 13.38
CA ALA A 296 10.34 -8.62 13.53
C ALA A 296 9.38 -9.58 14.26
N VAL A 297 9.35 -10.85 13.85
CA VAL A 297 8.50 -11.89 14.43
C VAL A 297 8.81 -12.14 15.90
N GLU A 298 10.09 -12.27 16.27
CA GLU A 298 10.45 -12.47 17.68
C GLU A 298 10.17 -11.23 18.54
N LEU A 299 10.32 -10.05 17.97
CA LEU A 299 9.92 -8.81 18.62
C LEU A 299 8.42 -8.78 18.89
N ILE A 300 7.61 -9.08 17.88
CA ILE A 300 6.14 -9.10 17.98
C ILE A 300 5.71 -10.15 19.01
N ASN A 301 6.25 -11.37 18.91
CA ASN A 301 5.99 -12.47 19.83
C ASN A 301 6.30 -12.07 21.29
N LYS A 302 7.41 -11.37 21.53
CA LYS A 302 7.73 -10.88 22.88
C LYS A 302 6.78 -9.77 23.34
N ALA A 303 6.44 -8.82 22.47
CA ALA A 303 5.53 -7.72 22.78
C ALA A 303 4.13 -8.24 23.15
N VAL A 304 3.59 -9.20 22.40
CA VAL A 304 2.30 -9.83 22.68
C VAL A 304 2.33 -10.58 24.02
N LYS A 305 3.42 -11.30 24.32
CA LYS A 305 3.60 -11.96 25.63
C LYS A 305 3.68 -10.97 26.80
N ASP A 306 4.04 -9.73 26.54
CA ASP A 306 3.99 -8.63 27.52
C ASP A 306 2.61 -7.95 27.58
N GLY A 307 1.62 -8.48 26.87
CA GLY A 307 0.23 -8.01 26.87
C GLY A 307 -0.08 -6.91 25.86
N MET A 308 0.81 -6.65 24.89
CA MET A 308 0.58 -5.62 23.86
C MET A 308 -0.29 -6.15 22.72
N LYS A 309 -1.26 -5.35 22.28
CA LYS A 309 -1.96 -5.52 21.00
C LYS A 309 -1.11 -4.94 19.87
N VAL A 310 -0.87 -5.74 18.83
CA VAL A 310 0.12 -5.40 17.78
C VAL A 310 -0.50 -5.25 16.40
N LEU A 311 -0.17 -4.15 15.72
CA LEU A 311 -0.42 -3.94 14.29
C LEU A 311 0.84 -4.27 13.49
N ALA A 312 0.87 -5.42 12.81
CA ALA A 312 1.96 -5.81 11.93
C ALA A 312 1.63 -5.38 10.48
N ALA A 313 2.41 -4.45 9.94
CA ALA A 313 2.18 -3.87 8.62
C ALA A 313 3.39 -4.00 7.68
N ALA A 314 3.12 -4.00 6.38
CA ALA A 314 4.15 -3.87 5.34
C ALA A 314 3.58 -3.23 4.07
N ASP A 315 4.43 -2.80 3.13
CA ASP A 315 3.98 -2.12 1.93
C ASP A 315 3.28 -3.04 0.91
N SER A 316 3.74 -4.30 0.80
CA SER A 316 3.23 -5.28 -0.17
C SER A 316 2.57 -6.47 0.51
N ASN A 317 1.59 -7.10 -0.16
CA ASN A 317 0.94 -8.31 0.35
C ASN A 317 1.94 -9.44 0.62
N THR A 318 2.92 -9.64 -0.28
CA THR A 318 3.95 -10.67 -0.10
C THR A 318 4.77 -10.46 1.18
N ALA A 319 5.11 -9.22 1.53
CA ALA A 319 5.82 -8.92 2.77
C ALA A 319 4.96 -9.21 4.01
N VAL A 320 3.66 -8.87 3.97
CA VAL A 320 2.72 -9.19 5.05
C VAL A 320 2.55 -10.70 5.19
N ASP A 321 2.44 -11.42 4.08
CA ASP A 321 2.24 -12.87 4.09
C ASP A 321 3.50 -13.61 4.61
N ASN A 322 4.70 -13.10 4.31
CA ASN A 322 5.95 -13.63 4.90
C ASN A 322 6.01 -13.41 6.42
N LEU A 323 5.54 -12.27 6.93
CA LEU A 323 5.39 -12.05 8.37
C LEU A 323 4.36 -13.01 8.96
N LEU A 324 3.20 -13.12 8.32
CA LEU A 324 2.09 -13.96 8.75
C LEU A 324 2.50 -15.43 8.83
N GLU A 325 3.24 -15.95 7.85
CA GLU A 325 3.71 -17.35 7.85
C GLU A 325 4.54 -17.67 9.10
N LEU A 326 5.47 -16.78 9.47
CA LEU A 326 6.31 -16.97 10.66
C LEU A 326 5.57 -16.69 11.98
N LEU A 327 4.56 -15.81 11.96
CA LEU A 327 3.72 -15.53 13.13
C LEU A 327 2.70 -16.65 13.38
N ALA A 328 2.17 -17.27 12.33
CA ALA A 328 1.25 -18.42 12.41
C ALA A 328 1.92 -19.66 13.04
N GLU A 329 3.24 -19.80 12.93
CA GLU A 329 4.01 -20.82 13.65
C GLU A 329 4.12 -20.55 15.16
N LYS A 330 3.72 -19.36 15.63
CA LYS A 330 3.65 -19.03 17.06
C LYS A 330 2.25 -19.34 17.59
N GLU A 331 2.16 -19.72 18.86
CA GLU A 331 0.89 -19.92 19.58
C GLU A 331 0.21 -18.57 19.93
N LEU A 332 -0.09 -17.74 18.92
CA LEU A 332 -0.68 -16.40 19.07
C LEU A 332 -1.94 -16.27 18.21
N ASN A 333 -2.88 -15.40 18.62
CA ASN A 333 -4.07 -15.11 17.82
C ASN A 333 -3.75 -14.06 16.75
N VAL A 334 -3.56 -14.50 15.50
CA VAL A 334 -3.16 -13.66 14.37
C VAL A 334 -4.27 -13.57 13.33
N ILE A 335 -4.70 -12.35 13.00
CA ILE A 335 -5.69 -12.08 11.95
C ILE A 335 -5.07 -11.29 10.81
N ARG A 336 -5.27 -11.74 9.58
CA ARG A 336 -4.84 -11.09 8.33
C ARG A 336 -6.01 -10.36 7.68
N ILE A 337 -5.89 -9.04 7.53
CA ILE A 337 -6.89 -8.18 6.87
C ILE A 337 -6.47 -7.83 5.44
N GLY A 338 -7.12 -8.43 4.45
CA GLY A 338 -6.89 -8.17 3.03
C GLY A 338 -7.47 -9.28 2.16
N HIS A 339 -7.61 -9.03 0.85
CA HIS A 339 -8.36 -9.93 -0.03
C HIS A 339 -7.74 -11.35 -0.10
N PRO A 340 -8.48 -12.43 0.24
CA PRO A 340 -7.98 -13.81 0.32
C PRO A 340 -7.38 -14.37 -0.97
N ILE A 341 -7.75 -13.82 -2.14
CA ILE A 341 -7.18 -14.19 -3.45
C ILE A 341 -5.69 -13.87 -3.51
N ARG A 342 -5.25 -12.84 -2.79
CA ARG A 342 -3.85 -12.37 -2.76
C ARG A 342 -3.01 -13.08 -1.69
N VAL A 343 -3.62 -13.99 -0.92
CA VAL A 343 -3.00 -14.70 0.21
C VAL A 343 -2.74 -16.15 -0.17
N ASN A 344 -1.57 -16.67 0.23
CA ASN A 344 -1.21 -18.07 0.02
C ASN A 344 -2.25 -19.01 0.64
N ARG A 345 -2.60 -20.11 -0.03
CA ARG A 345 -3.65 -21.06 0.40
C ARG A 345 -3.44 -21.58 1.83
N LYS A 346 -2.18 -21.74 2.25
CA LYS A 346 -1.84 -22.15 3.63
C LYS A 346 -2.17 -21.09 4.69
N LEU A 347 -2.19 -19.81 4.31
CA LEU A 347 -2.38 -18.69 5.23
C LEU A 347 -3.84 -18.20 5.25
N ARG A 348 -4.73 -18.81 4.45
CA ARG A 348 -6.14 -18.41 4.37
C ARG A 348 -6.90 -18.62 5.68
N GLU A 349 -6.54 -19.65 6.43
CA GLU A 349 -7.12 -19.92 7.76
C GLU A 349 -6.88 -18.79 8.77
N HIS A 350 -5.91 -17.91 8.51
CA HIS A 350 -5.65 -16.73 9.32
C HIS A 350 -6.29 -15.45 8.76
N THR A 351 -7.02 -15.51 7.64
CA THR A 351 -7.69 -14.32 7.08
C THR A 351 -9.01 -14.06 7.78
N LEU A 352 -9.33 -12.77 8.02
CA LEU A 352 -10.60 -12.38 8.65
C LEU A 352 -11.81 -13.02 7.93
N ASP A 353 -11.79 -13.00 6.60
CA ASP A 353 -12.84 -13.56 5.74
C ASP A 353 -13.07 -15.06 5.94
N GLU A 354 -12.06 -15.83 6.36
CA GLU A 354 -12.18 -17.26 6.63
C GLU A 354 -12.54 -17.51 8.10
N ILE A 355 -11.90 -16.80 9.03
CA ILE A 355 -12.14 -16.94 10.48
C ILE A 355 -13.59 -16.59 10.82
N VAL A 356 -14.15 -15.55 10.20
CA VAL A 356 -15.53 -15.11 10.46
C VAL A 356 -16.56 -16.19 10.11
N LEU A 357 -16.27 -17.08 9.15
CA LEU A 357 -17.18 -18.14 8.74
C LEU A 357 -17.46 -19.15 9.87
N GLU A 358 -16.56 -19.27 10.84
CA GLU A 358 -16.72 -20.16 12.00
C GLU A 358 -17.35 -19.46 13.21
N HIS A 359 -17.54 -18.13 13.16
CA HIS A 359 -18.07 -17.34 14.27
C HIS A 359 -19.57 -17.61 14.47
N GLN A 360 -20.02 -17.68 15.73
CA GLN A 360 -21.42 -18.03 16.04
C GLN A 360 -22.43 -17.02 15.49
N ASP A 361 -22.16 -15.71 15.67
CA ASP A 361 -23.05 -14.67 15.13
C ASP A 361 -23.09 -14.69 13.60
N TYR A 362 -21.98 -15.02 12.93
CA TYR A 362 -21.94 -15.13 11.47
C TYR A 362 -22.74 -16.34 10.97
N LEU A 363 -22.61 -17.48 11.65
CA LEU A 363 -23.43 -18.67 11.36
C LEU A 363 -24.93 -18.42 11.60
N GLU A 364 -25.29 -17.54 12.53
CA GLU A 364 -26.66 -17.08 12.73
C GLU A 364 -27.12 -16.17 11.58
N ALA A 365 -26.27 -15.24 11.15
CA ALA A 365 -26.51 -14.39 9.99
C ALA A 365 -26.74 -15.21 8.70
N GLU A 366 -25.98 -16.30 8.49
CA GLU A 366 -26.19 -17.20 7.37
C GLU A 366 -27.54 -17.92 7.42
N LYS A 367 -28.00 -18.36 8.60
CA LYS A 367 -29.34 -18.94 8.76
C LYS A 367 -30.44 -17.93 8.43
N LEU A 368 -30.28 -16.68 8.87
CA LEU A 368 -31.20 -15.61 8.52
C LEU A 368 -31.18 -15.34 7.01
N ARG A 369 -30.03 -15.43 6.33
CA ARG A 369 -29.95 -15.33 4.86
C ARG A 369 -30.72 -16.44 4.15
N ASP A 370 -30.67 -17.67 4.65
CA ASP A 370 -31.49 -18.76 4.13
C ASP A 370 -33.00 -18.45 4.29
N GLU A 371 -33.42 -17.94 5.46
CA GLU A 371 -34.81 -17.49 5.67
C GLU A 371 -35.21 -16.34 4.75
N VAL A 372 -34.33 -15.36 4.54
CA VAL A 372 -34.54 -14.26 3.58
C VAL A 372 -34.73 -14.81 2.18
N SER A 373 -33.94 -15.81 1.77
CA SER A 373 -34.09 -16.44 0.45
C SER A 373 -35.48 -17.05 0.27
N ASP A 374 -35.99 -17.74 1.29
CA ASP A 374 -37.35 -18.29 1.29
C ASP A 374 -38.41 -17.19 1.25
N LEU A 375 -38.21 -16.08 1.97
CA LEU A 375 -39.12 -14.92 1.93
C LEU A 375 -39.12 -14.25 0.56
N ILE A 376 -37.97 -14.11 -0.11
CA ILE A 376 -37.87 -13.56 -1.47
C ILE A 376 -38.61 -14.48 -2.45
N ASN A 377 -38.40 -15.80 -2.38
CA ASN A 377 -39.10 -16.77 -3.22
C ASN A 377 -40.63 -16.68 -3.01
N LYS A 378 -41.08 -16.48 -1.77
CA LYS A 378 -42.49 -16.24 -1.47
C LYS A 378 -42.96 -14.89 -2.02
N GLN A 379 -42.16 -13.84 -1.90
CA GLN A 379 -42.47 -12.48 -2.36
C GLN A 379 -42.65 -12.41 -3.89
N GLU A 380 -41.90 -13.21 -4.66
CA GLU A 380 -42.06 -13.32 -6.12
C GLU A 380 -43.45 -13.82 -6.55
N SER A 381 -44.20 -14.48 -5.66
CA SER A 381 -45.56 -14.94 -5.94
C SER A 381 -46.61 -13.83 -5.86
N TYR A 382 -46.27 -12.65 -5.34
CA TYR A 382 -47.16 -11.50 -5.17
C TYR A 382 -46.88 -10.38 -6.19
N ILE A 383 -47.87 -9.52 -6.44
CA ILE A 383 -47.71 -8.39 -7.36
C ILE A 383 -46.83 -7.30 -6.75
N TYR A 384 -45.70 -7.04 -7.41
CA TYR A 384 -44.84 -5.90 -7.11
C TYR A 384 -45.59 -4.56 -7.25
N PRO A 385 -45.56 -3.67 -6.23
CA PRO A 385 -46.21 -2.35 -6.23
C PRO A 385 -45.44 -1.32 -7.08
N GLY A 386 -45.36 -1.59 -8.39
CA GLY A 386 -44.65 -0.78 -9.38
C GLY A 386 -45.46 -0.50 -10.64
N GLY A 387 -45.03 0.50 -11.42
CA GLY A 387 -45.59 0.80 -12.74
C GLY A 387 -47.11 1.04 -12.73
N LYS A 388 -47.84 0.29 -13.57
CA LYS A 388 -49.30 0.46 -13.77
C LYS A 388 -50.16 0.17 -12.53
N TYR A 389 -49.59 -0.54 -11.54
CA TYR A 389 -50.28 -0.96 -10.32
C TYR A 389 -50.11 0.04 -9.16
N ARG A 390 -49.00 0.78 -9.07
CA ARG A 390 -48.76 1.73 -7.97
C ARG A 390 -49.66 2.97 -8.04
N ARG A 391 -49.92 3.51 -9.24
CA ARG A 391 -50.82 4.66 -9.51
C ARG A 391 -50.70 5.86 -8.56
N GLY A 392 -49.49 6.12 -8.03
CA GLY A 392 -49.23 7.22 -7.10
C GLY A 392 -49.65 6.96 -5.65
N LEU A 393 -50.11 5.75 -5.33
CA LEU A 393 -50.33 5.32 -3.95
C LEU A 393 -48.99 5.17 -3.23
N SER A 394 -48.95 5.66 -2.00
CA SER A 394 -47.90 5.36 -1.03
C SER A 394 -48.07 3.95 -0.45
N ASP A 395 -46.99 3.41 0.09
CA ASP A 395 -46.98 2.07 0.69
C ASP A 395 -47.96 1.98 1.86
N GLN A 396 -48.10 3.07 2.64
CA GLN A 396 -49.06 3.16 3.73
C GLN A 396 -50.51 3.18 3.22
N GLU A 397 -50.78 3.83 2.09
CA GLU A 397 -52.11 3.82 1.49
C GLU A 397 -52.48 2.42 1.00
N ILE A 398 -51.57 1.72 0.33
CA ILE A 398 -51.79 0.33 -0.13
C ILE A 398 -52.13 -0.58 1.06
N LYS A 399 -51.34 -0.51 2.15
CA LYS A 399 -51.60 -1.28 3.38
C LYS A 399 -52.94 -0.91 4.01
N ASN A 400 -53.24 0.38 4.13
CA ASN A 400 -54.50 0.85 4.70
C ASN A 400 -55.73 0.43 3.87
N TYR A 401 -55.61 0.35 2.54
CA TYR A 401 -56.68 -0.09 1.65
C TYR A 401 -56.88 -1.61 1.69
N ALA A 402 -55.85 -2.40 2.01
CA ALA A 402 -55.97 -3.83 2.23
C ALA A 402 -56.62 -4.16 3.59
N GLU A 403 -56.29 -3.41 4.65
CA GLU A 403 -56.85 -3.65 6.00
C GLU A 403 -58.31 -3.20 6.17
N LYS A 404 -58.66 -2.07 5.55
CA LYS A 404 -60.02 -1.56 5.61
C LYS A 404 -60.77 -2.25 4.47
N ASP A 405 -61.55 -3.26 4.83
CA ASP A 405 -62.48 -4.07 4.02
C ASP A 405 -63.47 -3.20 3.20
N LEU A 406 -62.95 -2.35 2.31
CA LEU A 406 -63.61 -1.16 1.80
C LEU A 406 -64.17 -1.39 0.41
N GLU A 407 -65.46 -1.09 0.28
CA GLU A 407 -66.18 -0.76 -0.94
C GLU A 407 -65.60 0.45 -1.72
N HIS A 408 -64.43 0.97 -1.36
CA HIS A 408 -63.71 2.05 -2.04
C HIS A 408 -62.67 1.50 -3.00
N HIS A 409 -63.11 1.23 -4.22
CA HIS A 409 -62.25 0.89 -5.34
C HIS A 409 -61.28 2.03 -5.65
N VAL A 410 -59.97 1.78 -5.52
CA VAL A 410 -58.98 2.61 -6.21
C VAL A 410 -59.24 2.43 -7.71
N ARG A 411 -59.66 3.50 -8.39
CA ARG A 411 -60.14 3.45 -9.77
C ARG A 411 -59.12 2.72 -10.66
N GLY A 412 -59.49 1.52 -11.12
CA GLY A 412 -58.75 0.68 -12.07
C GLY A 412 -57.66 -0.23 -11.48
N ILE A 413 -57.72 -0.52 -10.17
CA ILE A 413 -57.01 -1.63 -9.50
C ILE A 413 -58.06 -2.45 -8.75
N SER A 414 -58.04 -3.79 -8.87
CA SER A 414 -58.96 -4.65 -8.10
C SER A 414 -58.52 -4.77 -6.64
N PRO A 415 -59.44 -5.02 -5.69
CA PRO A 415 -59.09 -5.28 -4.28
C PRO A 415 -58.04 -6.39 -4.13
N GLU A 416 -58.18 -7.49 -4.87
CA GLU A 416 -57.22 -8.61 -4.90
C GLU A 416 -55.78 -8.16 -5.23
N VAL A 417 -55.63 -7.21 -6.17
CA VAL A 417 -54.31 -6.68 -6.53
C VAL A 417 -53.76 -5.76 -5.44
N ILE A 418 -54.63 -5.05 -4.70
CA ILE A 418 -54.21 -4.24 -3.54
C ILE A 418 -53.75 -5.15 -2.39
N GLU A 419 -54.47 -6.24 -2.13
CA GLU A 419 -54.08 -7.26 -1.16
C GLU A 419 -52.74 -7.91 -1.51
N GLU A 420 -52.56 -8.35 -2.76
CA GLU A 420 -51.27 -8.91 -3.21
C GLU A 420 -50.12 -7.90 -3.11
N MET A 421 -50.36 -6.62 -3.42
CA MET A 421 -49.35 -5.57 -3.23
C MET A 421 -49.06 -5.29 -1.74
N ALA A 422 -50.06 -5.38 -0.87
CA ALA A 422 -49.88 -5.20 0.57
C ALA A 422 -49.05 -6.33 1.18
N GLU A 423 -49.35 -7.59 0.83
CA GLU A 423 -48.57 -8.78 1.21
C GLU A 423 -47.13 -8.67 0.69
N TRP A 424 -46.93 -8.21 -0.56
CA TRP A 424 -45.60 -7.94 -1.09
C TRP A 424 -44.82 -6.93 -0.24
N LEU A 425 -45.48 -5.84 0.20
CA LEU A 425 -44.89 -4.78 1.04
C LEU A 425 -44.65 -5.24 2.49
N GLU A 426 -45.42 -6.17 3.01
CA GLU A 426 -45.17 -6.80 4.32
C GLU A 426 -43.96 -7.71 4.27
N LEU A 427 -43.86 -8.56 3.24
CA LEU A 427 -42.69 -9.39 3.01
C LEU A 427 -41.44 -8.54 2.80
N GLN A 428 -41.53 -7.44 2.04
CA GLN A 428 -40.41 -6.50 1.87
C GLN A 428 -39.94 -5.92 3.21
N ALA A 429 -40.87 -5.46 4.05
CA ALA A 429 -40.53 -4.90 5.35
C ALA A 429 -39.83 -5.93 6.26
N LYS A 430 -40.28 -7.20 6.22
CA LYS A 430 -39.66 -8.30 6.96
C LYS A 430 -38.26 -8.64 6.42
N ILE A 431 -38.10 -8.68 5.09
CA ILE A 431 -36.80 -8.88 4.44
C ILE A 431 -35.83 -7.76 4.83
N ASP A 432 -36.27 -6.51 4.82
CA ASP A 432 -35.46 -5.35 5.21
C ASP A 432 -35.04 -5.41 6.70
N GLU A 433 -35.92 -5.93 7.58
CA GLU A 433 -35.61 -6.14 9.00
C GLU A 433 -34.54 -7.22 9.17
N TYR A 434 -34.71 -8.37 8.51
CA TYR A 434 -33.73 -9.45 8.54
C TYR A 434 -32.37 -9.01 7.98
N PHE A 435 -32.32 -8.22 6.90
CA PHE A 435 -31.06 -7.69 6.39
C PHE A 435 -30.34 -6.78 7.39
N LYS A 436 -31.06 -5.98 8.17
CA LYS A 436 -30.45 -5.16 9.24
C LYS A 436 -29.90 -6.03 10.36
N GLU A 437 -30.62 -7.10 10.72
CA GLU A 437 -30.19 -8.05 11.74
C GLU A 437 -28.94 -8.83 11.29
N ILE A 438 -28.93 -9.32 10.05
CA ILE A 438 -27.80 -9.98 9.40
C ILE A 438 -26.57 -9.08 9.45
N GLU A 439 -26.68 -7.83 9.01
CA GLU A 439 -25.56 -6.88 9.03
C GLU A 439 -25.09 -6.59 10.46
N SER A 440 -26.02 -6.47 11.42
CA SER A 440 -25.66 -6.28 12.83
C SER A 440 -24.87 -7.47 13.38
N LEU A 441 -25.27 -8.70 13.05
CA LEU A 441 -24.60 -9.94 13.47
C LEU A 441 -23.23 -10.09 12.80
N GLU A 442 -23.12 -9.78 11.51
CA GLU A 442 -21.85 -9.80 10.79
C GLU A 442 -20.86 -8.78 11.37
N ASN A 443 -21.31 -7.55 11.60
CA ASN A 443 -20.48 -6.52 12.20
C ASN A 443 -20.05 -6.92 13.63
N LYS A 444 -20.97 -7.49 14.42
CA LYS A 444 -20.67 -7.99 15.76
C LYS A 444 -19.61 -9.09 15.73
N ALA A 445 -19.73 -10.06 14.82
CA ALA A 445 -18.75 -11.13 14.65
C ALA A 445 -17.36 -10.58 14.32
N VAL A 446 -17.29 -9.63 13.38
CA VAL A 446 -16.02 -9.02 12.97
C VAL A 446 -15.39 -8.24 14.11
N GLU A 447 -16.16 -7.42 14.82
CA GLU A 447 -15.66 -6.61 15.93
C GLU A 447 -15.13 -7.48 17.08
N GLU A 448 -15.85 -8.54 17.47
CA GLU A 448 -15.42 -9.49 18.50
C GLU A 448 -14.09 -10.17 18.11
N LEU A 449 -13.96 -10.65 16.87
CA LEU A 449 -12.73 -11.27 16.38
C LEU A 449 -11.54 -10.30 16.39
N LEU A 450 -11.75 -9.05 15.96
CA LEU A 450 -10.68 -8.04 15.93
C LEU A 450 -10.24 -7.63 17.34
N ASP A 451 -11.17 -7.60 18.32
CA ASP A 451 -10.85 -7.28 19.71
C ASP A 451 -10.10 -8.42 20.42
N GLU A 452 -10.41 -9.67 20.08
CA GLU A 452 -9.73 -10.86 20.59
C GLU A 452 -8.34 -11.07 19.96
N ALA A 453 -8.09 -10.57 18.75
CA ALA A 453 -6.81 -10.73 18.04
C ALA A 453 -5.62 -10.14 18.81
N ASP A 454 -4.57 -10.91 19.02
CA ASP A 454 -3.31 -10.40 19.58
C ASP A 454 -2.58 -9.54 18.56
N ILE A 455 -2.63 -9.98 17.29
CA ILE A 455 -1.91 -9.39 16.18
C ILE A 455 -2.84 -9.22 14.99
N ILE A 456 -2.84 -8.02 14.41
CA ILE A 456 -3.50 -7.74 13.14
C ILE A 456 -2.43 -7.51 12.06
N CYS A 457 -2.40 -8.38 11.06
CA CYS A 457 -1.52 -8.32 9.90
C CYS A 457 -2.21 -7.63 8.71
N THR A 458 -1.62 -6.58 8.16
CA THR A 458 -2.23 -5.81 7.08
C THR A 458 -1.18 -5.13 6.17
N THR A 459 -1.57 -4.67 4.99
CA THR A 459 -0.71 -3.72 4.26
C THR A 459 -0.81 -2.32 4.91
N ASN A 460 0.18 -1.47 4.66
CA ASN A 460 0.17 -0.07 5.12
C ASN A 460 -1.13 0.65 4.73
N ILE A 461 -1.56 0.47 3.49
CA ILE A 461 -2.81 1.05 2.98
C ILE A 461 -4.03 0.39 3.64
N SER A 462 -4.04 -0.92 3.82
CA SER A 462 -5.17 -1.61 4.46
C SER A 462 -5.30 -1.32 5.95
N ALA A 463 -4.26 -0.83 6.62
CA ALA A 463 -4.34 -0.34 8.00
C ALA A 463 -5.29 0.87 8.17
N GLY A 464 -5.62 1.57 7.07
CA GLY A 464 -6.59 2.66 7.04
C GLY A 464 -7.97 2.24 6.55
N SER A 465 -8.31 0.95 6.60
CA SER A 465 -9.66 0.48 6.31
C SER A 465 -10.66 0.87 7.40
N ASP A 466 -11.94 0.91 7.03
CA ASP A 466 -13.01 1.22 7.98
C ASP A 466 -13.07 0.21 9.14
N LEU A 467 -12.73 -1.06 8.89
CA LEU A 467 -12.58 -2.12 9.89
C LEU A 467 -11.66 -1.74 11.05
N LEU A 468 -10.63 -0.93 10.76
CA LEU A 468 -9.63 -0.54 11.74
C LEU A 468 -9.77 0.92 12.15
N ALA A 469 -10.74 1.69 11.64
CA ALA A 469 -10.81 3.14 11.79
C ALA A 469 -10.67 3.59 13.25
N ASP A 470 -11.48 2.98 14.13
CA ASP A 470 -11.61 3.33 15.55
C ASP A 470 -10.71 2.49 16.49
N ARG A 471 -9.72 1.80 15.93
CA ARG A 471 -8.76 0.97 16.69
C ARG A 471 -7.38 1.62 16.76
N ASP A 472 -6.90 1.73 18.01
CA ASP A 472 -5.53 2.06 18.37
C ASP A 472 -4.82 0.82 18.92
N PHE A 473 -3.49 0.78 18.78
CA PHE A 473 -2.64 -0.35 19.16
C PHE A 473 -1.52 0.10 20.10
N ASP A 474 -1.01 -0.82 20.91
CA ASP A 474 0.16 -0.53 21.76
C ASP A 474 1.43 -0.42 20.90
N LEU A 475 1.53 -1.26 19.87
CA LEU A 475 2.69 -1.35 19.00
C LEU A 475 2.30 -1.52 17.53
N SER A 476 2.90 -0.72 16.65
CA SER A 476 2.95 -1.01 15.22
C SER A 476 4.35 -1.41 14.77
N VAL A 477 4.45 -2.53 14.05
CA VAL A 477 5.70 -2.99 13.42
C VAL A 477 5.52 -2.91 11.91
N ILE A 478 6.31 -2.05 11.26
CA ILE A 478 6.27 -1.86 9.81
C ILE A 478 7.50 -2.54 9.21
N ASP A 479 7.34 -3.72 8.61
CA ASP A 479 8.42 -4.41 7.89
C ASP A 479 8.54 -3.87 6.46
N GLU A 480 9.74 -4.00 5.89
CA GLU A 480 10.12 -3.42 4.60
C GLU A 480 9.75 -1.93 4.49
N ALA A 481 9.84 -1.18 5.60
CA ALA A 481 9.43 0.22 5.72
C ALA A 481 10.15 1.18 4.75
N THR A 482 11.27 0.74 4.17
CA THR A 482 12.03 1.49 3.17
C THR A 482 11.43 1.43 1.76
N GLN A 483 10.49 0.50 1.53
CA GLN A 483 9.74 0.38 0.28
C GLN A 483 8.44 1.19 0.29
N ALA A 484 8.01 1.71 1.44
CA ALA A 484 6.80 2.52 1.59
C ALA A 484 7.08 4.02 1.45
N THR A 485 6.22 4.74 0.72
CA THR A 485 6.22 6.21 0.75
C THR A 485 5.89 6.71 2.15
N GLN A 486 6.29 7.94 2.51
CA GLN A 486 5.97 8.48 3.84
C GLN A 486 4.45 8.49 4.09
N PRO A 487 3.59 8.97 3.17
CA PRO A 487 2.15 9.00 3.39
C PRO A 487 1.54 7.61 3.60
N ALA A 488 2.04 6.57 2.91
CA ALA A 488 1.57 5.20 3.12
C ALA A 488 1.99 4.67 4.51
N ALA A 489 3.27 4.83 4.89
CA ALA A 489 3.77 4.38 6.19
C ALA A 489 3.18 5.16 7.38
N LEU A 490 2.69 6.39 7.15
CA LEU A 490 2.02 7.20 8.17
C LEU A 490 0.72 6.57 8.66
N ILE A 491 0.03 5.78 7.84
CA ILE A 491 -1.25 5.17 8.20
C ILE A 491 -1.11 4.26 9.44
N PRO A 492 -0.30 3.18 9.42
CA PRO A 492 -0.06 2.36 10.62
C PRO A 492 0.80 3.06 11.69
N TYR A 493 1.63 4.05 11.32
CA TYR A 493 2.41 4.83 12.29
C TYR A 493 1.50 5.62 13.24
N LEU A 494 0.39 6.19 12.74
CA LEU A 494 -0.52 7.01 13.54
C LEU A 494 -1.48 6.20 14.41
N LYS A 495 -1.56 4.89 14.23
CA LYS A 495 -2.46 3.98 14.94
C LYS A 495 -1.86 3.32 16.18
N ALA A 496 -0.60 3.60 16.52
CA ALA A 496 0.03 2.92 17.63
C ALA A 496 0.88 3.81 18.54
N ASP A 497 0.85 3.52 19.85
CA ASP A 497 1.62 4.22 20.86
C ASP A 497 3.12 4.20 20.53
N LYS A 498 3.64 3.00 20.23
CA LYS A 498 5.01 2.75 19.80
C LYS A 498 5.03 2.30 18.34
N THR A 499 6.02 2.76 17.56
CA THR A 499 6.24 2.23 16.20
C THR A 499 7.66 1.75 16.01
N ILE A 500 7.81 0.57 15.40
CA ILE A 500 9.10 0.01 15.01
C ILE A 500 9.13 -0.09 13.50
N LEU A 501 10.07 0.61 12.86
CA LEU A 501 10.27 0.54 11.41
C LEU A 501 11.45 -0.37 11.11
N ILE A 502 11.21 -1.39 10.29
CA ILE A 502 12.23 -2.38 9.92
C ILE A 502 12.43 -2.28 8.42
N GLY A 503 13.68 -2.17 7.97
CA GLY A 503 13.96 -1.98 6.55
C GLY A 503 15.43 -1.83 6.24
N ASP A 504 15.73 -1.44 5.00
CA ASP A 504 17.11 -1.22 4.56
C ASP A 504 17.22 -0.10 3.52
N HIS A 505 17.60 1.09 3.99
CA HIS A 505 17.69 2.29 3.16
C HIS A 505 18.87 2.25 2.16
N LYS A 506 19.71 1.20 2.21
CA LYS A 506 20.75 0.92 1.20
C LYS A 506 20.23 0.00 0.08
N GLN A 507 19.00 -0.50 0.18
CA GLN A 507 18.26 -1.18 -0.88
C GLN A 507 17.23 -0.24 -1.51
N LEU A 508 16.31 -0.77 -2.33
CA LEU A 508 15.46 0.04 -3.18
C LEU A 508 14.51 0.94 -2.38
N PRO A 509 14.32 2.20 -2.82
CA PRO A 509 13.33 3.11 -2.26
C PRO A 509 11.91 2.70 -2.70
N PRO A 510 10.86 3.41 -2.23
CA PRO A 510 9.51 3.26 -2.76
C PRO A 510 9.47 3.51 -4.27
N THR A 511 8.68 2.71 -4.97
CA THR A 511 8.47 2.90 -6.41
C THR A 511 7.50 4.06 -6.61
N VAL A 512 8.01 5.15 -7.17
CA VAL A 512 7.22 6.34 -7.51
C VAL A 512 7.25 6.52 -9.02
N VAL A 513 6.07 6.47 -9.63
CA VAL A 513 5.91 6.55 -11.08
C VAL A 513 6.19 7.97 -11.57
N ASN A 514 5.63 8.98 -10.92
CA ASN A 514 5.78 10.35 -11.33
C ASN A 514 7.19 10.85 -10.99
N GLN A 515 8.00 11.14 -12.01
CA GLN A 515 9.40 11.53 -11.81
C GLN A 515 9.55 12.85 -11.05
N LYS A 516 8.61 13.79 -11.17
CA LYS A 516 8.62 15.05 -10.42
C LYS A 516 8.36 14.76 -8.94
N ALA A 517 7.36 13.92 -8.65
CA ALA A 517 7.06 13.50 -7.29
C ALA A 517 8.25 12.78 -6.62
N ALA A 518 8.86 11.84 -7.35
CA ALA A 518 10.05 11.12 -6.90
C ALA A 518 11.21 12.07 -6.55
N LYS A 519 11.57 12.98 -7.47
CA LYS A 519 12.67 13.95 -7.28
C LYS A 519 12.43 14.92 -6.12
N ASN A 520 11.16 15.27 -5.85
CA ASN A 520 10.79 16.17 -4.77
C ASN A 520 10.63 15.46 -3.40
N GLY A 521 10.90 14.16 -3.34
CA GLY A 521 11.10 13.41 -2.10
C GLY A 521 10.01 12.40 -1.77
N LEU A 522 9.08 12.09 -2.68
CA LEU A 522 8.10 11.02 -2.44
C LEU A 522 8.77 9.63 -2.38
N SER A 523 9.92 9.46 -3.04
CA SER A 523 10.75 8.25 -2.97
C SER A 523 11.66 8.18 -1.74
N ILE A 524 11.59 9.16 -0.83
CA ILE A 524 12.29 9.09 0.46
C ILE A 524 11.31 8.47 1.45
N SER A 525 11.59 7.25 1.90
CA SER A 525 10.73 6.54 2.87
C SER A 525 10.71 7.22 4.24
N LEU A 526 9.70 6.89 5.05
CA LEU A 526 9.61 7.38 6.44
C LEU A 526 10.82 6.90 7.27
N PHE A 527 11.25 5.66 7.05
CA PHE A 527 12.46 5.10 7.65
C PHE A 527 13.70 5.95 7.32
N GLU A 528 13.92 6.26 6.04
CA GLU A 528 15.10 7.03 5.60
C GLU A 528 15.11 8.45 6.20
N ARG A 529 13.94 9.10 6.25
CA ARG A 529 13.79 10.41 6.90
C ARG A 529 14.14 10.35 8.39
N LEU A 530 13.49 9.47 9.14
CA LEU A 530 13.65 9.40 10.61
C LEU A 530 15.05 8.98 11.02
N MET A 531 15.67 8.08 10.25
CA MET A 531 17.06 7.71 10.47
C MET A 531 18.02 8.89 10.20
N GLY A 532 17.71 9.76 9.23
CA GLY A 532 18.44 11.01 9.00
C GLY A 532 18.31 12.00 10.16
N SER A 533 17.11 12.13 10.74
CA SER A 533 16.81 13.04 11.86
C SER A 533 17.39 12.58 13.20
N TYR A 534 17.25 11.29 13.52
CA TYR A 534 17.58 10.75 14.85
C TYR A 534 18.88 9.93 14.91
N GLN A 535 19.48 9.62 13.76
CA GLN A 535 20.76 8.92 13.62
C GLN A 535 20.83 7.59 14.42
N GLU A 536 22.01 7.23 14.93
CA GLU A 536 22.30 5.96 15.62
C GLU A 536 21.64 5.85 17.01
N LYS A 537 21.00 6.91 17.53
CA LYS A 537 20.43 6.89 18.89
C LYS A 537 19.21 5.97 19.02
N LEU A 538 18.46 5.81 17.94
CA LEU A 538 17.20 5.03 17.90
C LEU A 538 17.22 4.04 16.75
N SER A 539 18.41 3.59 16.38
CA SER A 539 18.55 2.62 15.31
C SER A 539 19.56 1.54 15.68
N SER A 540 19.27 0.32 15.23
CA SER A 540 20.17 -0.81 15.30
C SER A 540 20.45 -1.35 13.90
N LEU A 541 21.68 -1.83 13.68
CA LEU A 541 22.07 -2.54 12.46
C LEU A 541 22.21 -4.03 12.75
N LEU A 542 21.47 -4.87 12.02
CA LEU A 542 21.67 -6.32 12.05
C LEU A 542 22.97 -6.66 11.30
N LYS A 543 23.84 -7.46 11.91
CA LYS A 543 25.23 -7.63 11.44
C LYS A 543 25.55 -8.99 10.86
N ILE A 544 24.83 -10.04 11.27
CA ILE A 544 25.09 -11.42 10.82
C ILE A 544 24.10 -11.75 9.71
N GLN A 545 24.61 -12.13 8.54
CA GLN A 545 23.80 -12.57 7.39
C GLN A 545 23.97 -14.06 7.11
N TYR A 546 22.89 -14.70 6.66
CA TYR A 546 22.77 -16.15 6.48
C TYR A 546 22.57 -16.55 5.01
N ARG A 547 22.76 -15.63 4.06
CA ARG A 547 22.46 -15.81 2.64
C ARG A 547 23.68 -16.05 1.78
N MET A 548 24.69 -15.19 1.89
CA MET A 548 25.83 -15.09 0.97
C MET A 548 27.09 -15.68 1.61
N ASN A 549 27.96 -16.27 0.81
CA ASN A 549 29.34 -16.52 1.27
C ASN A 549 30.14 -15.22 1.45
N ARG A 550 31.31 -15.34 2.11
CA ARG A 550 32.18 -14.21 2.43
C ARG A 550 32.58 -13.38 1.20
N GLU A 551 32.85 -14.03 0.07
CA GLU A 551 33.31 -13.36 -1.14
C GLU A 551 32.19 -12.54 -1.81
N LEU A 552 30.99 -13.10 -1.91
CA LEU A 552 29.80 -12.42 -2.44
C LEU A 552 29.37 -11.26 -1.54
N MET A 553 29.33 -11.49 -0.22
CA MET A 553 28.95 -10.48 0.77
C MET A 553 29.95 -9.30 0.80
N GLY A 554 31.25 -9.58 0.66
CA GLY A 554 32.30 -8.66 1.06
C GLY A 554 32.25 -7.29 0.37
N PHE A 555 31.98 -7.22 -0.95
CA PHE A 555 31.87 -5.91 -1.62
C PHE A 555 30.69 -5.11 -1.07
N SER A 556 29.53 -5.76 -0.90
CA SER A 556 28.33 -5.10 -0.38
C SER A 556 28.55 -4.58 1.04
N SER A 557 29.14 -5.42 1.91
CA SER A 557 29.53 -5.06 3.27
C SER A 557 30.43 -3.81 3.29
N ILE A 558 31.54 -3.83 2.53
CA ILE A 558 32.51 -2.74 2.47
C ILE A 558 31.88 -1.44 1.98
N TYR A 559 31.12 -1.49 0.88
CA TYR A 559 30.70 -0.29 0.18
C TYR A 559 29.40 0.32 0.74
N PHE A 560 28.44 -0.51 1.13
CA PHE A 560 27.11 -0.04 1.55
C PHE A 560 26.92 -0.02 3.06
N TYR A 561 27.67 -0.83 3.82
CA TYR A 561 27.46 -1.05 5.25
C TYR A 561 28.73 -0.85 6.09
N ASN A 562 29.68 -0.06 5.60
CA ASN A 562 30.92 0.29 6.32
C ASN A 562 31.71 -0.93 6.83
N ASN A 563 31.66 -2.03 6.09
CA ASN A 563 32.27 -3.32 6.44
C ASN A 563 31.77 -3.93 7.76
N SER A 564 30.51 -3.66 8.13
CA SER A 564 29.92 -4.12 9.40
C SER A 564 29.27 -5.51 9.33
N LEU A 565 29.12 -6.08 8.12
CA LEU A 565 28.44 -7.37 7.94
C LEU A 565 29.40 -8.54 8.09
N THR A 566 28.89 -9.62 8.67
CA THR A 566 29.58 -10.90 8.84
C THR A 566 28.71 -12.03 8.30
N ALA A 567 29.33 -13.01 7.65
CA ALA A 567 28.64 -14.20 7.19
C ALA A 567 28.54 -15.23 8.32
N ALA A 568 27.33 -15.74 8.58
CA ALA A 568 27.12 -16.86 9.49
C ALA A 568 27.89 -18.09 9.01
N GLU A 569 28.32 -18.95 9.92
CA GLU A 569 29.09 -20.17 9.58
C GLU A 569 28.36 -21.06 8.58
N SER A 570 27.03 -21.12 8.64
CA SER A 570 26.19 -21.89 7.72
C SER A 570 26.27 -21.44 6.26
N ALA A 571 26.63 -20.18 6.01
CA ALA A 571 26.69 -19.59 4.66
C ALA A 571 28.10 -19.16 4.25
N ALA A 572 29.02 -18.97 5.20
CA ALA A 572 30.28 -18.27 5.01
C ALA A 572 31.15 -18.83 3.88
N ASP A 573 31.16 -20.15 3.70
CA ASP A 573 32.03 -20.85 2.74
C ASP A 573 31.25 -21.64 1.69
N GLN A 574 29.94 -21.41 1.58
CA GLN A 574 29.08 -22.16 0.66
C GLN A 574 29.42 -21.90 -0.82
N LYS A 575 29.43 -22.97 -1.63
CA LYS A 575 29.80 -22.98 -3.05
C LYS A 575 28.81 -23.81 -3.86
N LEU A 576 28.83 -23.68 -5.19
CA LEU A 576 28.00 -24.52 -6.07
C LEU A 576 28.30 -26.02 -5.89
N SER A 577 29.55 -26.40 -5.60
CA SER A 577 29.94 -27.80 -5.36
C SER A 577 29.12 -28.48 -4.26
N ASP A 578 28.62 -27.74 -3.27
CA ASP A 578 27.88 -28.33 -2.15
C ASP A 578 26.48 -28.79 -2.55
N LEU A 579 26.00 -28.39 -3.75
CA LEU A 579 24.79 -28.93 -4.37
C LEU A 579 25.05 -30.24 -5.12
N GLY A 580 26.26 -30.82 -5.03
CA GLY A 580 26.65 -32.04 -5.74
C GLY A 580 26.95 -31.82 -7.22
N ILE A 581 27.30 -30.59 -7.61
CA ILE A 581 27.54 -30.22 -9.01
C ILE A 581 28.99 -30.55 -9.40
N GLU A 582 29.15 -31.44 -10.39
CA GLU A 582 30.42 -31.73 -11.04
C GLU A 582 30.48 -31.02 -12.41
N LEU A 583 31.38 -30.06 -12.54
CA LEU A 583 31.57 -29.32 -13.79
C LEU A 583 32.59 -30.03 -14.68
N GLU A 584 32.19 -30.32 -15.91
CA GLU A 584 33.11 -30.76 -16.96
C GLU A 584 34.17 -29.69 -17.22
N VAL A 585 35.43 -30.10 -17.20
CA VAL A 585 36.56 -29.22 -17.44
C VAL A 585 36.83 -29.13 -18.94
N ASP A 586 36.24 -28.14 -19.58
CA ASP A 586 36.66 -27.67 -20.90
C ASP A 586 37.19 -26.23 -20.83
N ASP A 587 37.79 -25.77 -21.92
CA ASP A 587 38.39 -24.43 -22.02
C ASP A 587 37.38 -23.32 -22.35
N CYS A 588 36.08 -23.64 -22.43
CA CYS A 588 35.03 -22.69 -22.77
C CYS A 588 34.80 -21.67 -21.65
N PHE A 589 34.46 -20.44 -22.01
CA PHE A 589 34.20 -19.38 -21.03
C PHE A 589 32.99 -19.72 -20.14
N THR A 590 31.99 -20.45 -20.65
CA THR A 590 30.80 -20.87 -19.88
C THR A 590 31.16 -21.88 -18.80
N SER A 591 32.05 -22.84 -19.08
CA SER A 591 32.54 -23.79 -18.08
C SER A 591 33.43 -23.09 -17.05
N LYS A 592 34.30 -22.18 -17.51
CA LYS A 592 35.14 -21.34 -16.62
C LYS A 592 34.29 -20.46 -15.71
N SER A 593 33.23 -19.87 -16.22
CA SER A 593 32.35 -19.00 -15.44
C SER A 593 31.57 -19.75 -14.37
N LEU A 594 31.32 -21.06 -14.55
CA LEU A 594 30.60 -21.87 -13.58
C LEU A 594 31.47 -22.46 -12.46
N LYS A 595 32.81 -22.50 -12.60
CA LYS A 595 33.71 -23.12 -11.62
C LYS A 595 33.37 -22.76 -10.17
N SER A 596 33.15 -23.78 -9.34
CA SER A 596 32.75 -23.63 -7.93
C SER A 596 33.77 -22.92 -7.07
N GLU A 597 35.05 -22.90 -7.47
CA GLU A 597 36.12 -22.20 -6.75
C GLU A 597 35.96 -20.68 -6.75
N TYR A 598 35.21 -20.12 -7.71
CA TYR A 598 34.99 -18.67 -7.84
C TYR A 598 33.51 -18.30 -7.67
N PRO A 599 33.00 -18.10 -6.44
CA PRO A 599 31.67 -17.58 -6.20
C PRO A 599 31.29 -16.34 -7.01
N LEU A 600 32.25 -15.44 -7.24
CA LEU A 600 32.04 -14.17 -7.92
C LEU A 600 32.82 -14.14 -9.24
N VAL A 601 32.11 -13.92 -10.34
CA VAL A 601 32.69 -13.90 -11.69
C VAL A 601 32.30 -12.63 -12.43
N PHE A 602 33.23 -12.03 -13.15
CA PHE A 602 32.98 -10.95 -14.09
C PHE A 602 33.38 -11.38 -15.51
N LEU A 603 32.43 -11.34 -16.44
CA LEU A 603 32.62 -11.57 -17.86
C LEU A 603 32.60 -10.23 -18.60
N ASP A 604 33.77 -9.82 -19.06
CA ASP A 604 33.98 -8.51 -19.67
C ASP A 604 33.77 -8.56 -21.18
N THR A 605 32.74 -7.87 -21.65
CA THR A 605 32.36 -7.81 -23.07
C THR A 605 33.06 -6.68 -23.83
N LYS A 606 33.96 -5.93 -23.19
CA LYS A 606 34.68 -4.79 -23.79
C LYS A 606 35.38 -5.10 -25.12
N GLU A 607 35.95 -6.29 -25.26
CA GLU A 607 36.69 -6.69 -26.47
C GLU A 607 35.75 -7.29 -27.55
N MET A 608 34.46 -7.42 -27.24
CA MET A 608 33.41 -7.85 -28.17
C MET A 608 32.69 -6.64 -28.78
N LYS A 609 32.05 -6.86 -29.94
CA LYS A 609 31.08 -5.91 -30.52
C LYS A 609 29.71 -6.09 -29.88
N ALA A 610 29.61 -5.81 -28.59
CA ALA A 610 28.42 -5.99 -27.77
C ALA A 610 27.71 -4.64 -27.54
N ASP A 611 27.31 -3.96 -28.62
CA ASP A 611 26.68 -2.64 -28.54
C ASP A 611 25.24 -2.74 -28.00
N GLU A 612 24.84 -1.77 -27.17
CA GLU A 612 23.45 -1.64 -26.71
C GLU A 612 22.50 -1.18 -27.82
N ARG A 613 21.22 -1.53 -27.74
CA ARG A 613 20.16 -1.01 -28.61
C ARG A 613 19.05 -0.37 -27.80
N SER A 614 18.33 0.56 -28.44
CA SER A 614 17.11 1.20 -27.94
C SER A 614 16.11 1.22 -29.07
N PHE A 615 14.89 0.76 -28.83
CA PHE A 615 13.83 0.80 -29.84
C PHE A 615 13.18 2.19 -29.90
N GLU A 616 12.68 2.58 -31.08
CA GLU A 616 11.97 3.84 -31.26
C GLU A 616 10.70 3.86 -30.40
N GLY A 617 10.59 4.85 -29.50
CA GLY A 617 9.50 4.95 -28.52
C GLY A 617 9.69 4.14 -27.24
N SER A 618 10.76 3.34 -27.11
CA SER A 618 11.15 2.71 -25.85
C SER A 618 12.06 3.63 -25.03
N ASN A 619 11.87 3.62 -23.70
CA ASN A 619 12.78 4.25 -22.73
C ASN A 619 13.72 3.23 -22.06
N SER A 620 13.80 2.02 -22.62
CA SER A 620 14.60 0.90 -22.14
C SER A 620 15.65 0.50 -23.18
N TYR A 621 16.57 -0.40 -22.78
CA TYR A 621 17.69 -0.84 -23.60
C TYR A 621 17.84 -2.36 -23.56
N ASP A 622 18.39 -2.92 -24.62
CA ASP A 622 18.81 -4.32 -24.68
C ASP A 622 20.25 -4.45 -25.21
N ASN A 623 20.84 -5.63 -25.06
CA ASN A 623 22.14 -6.00 -25.58
C ASN A 623 22.09 -7.46 -26.06
N PRO A 624 22.02 -7.69 -27.38
CA PRO A 624 21.91 -9.04 -27.96
C PRO A 624 23.06 -9.96 -27.61
N VAL A 625 24.28 -9.44 -27.60
CA VAL A 625 25.48 -10.24 -27.33
C VAL A 625 25.50 -10.67 -25.87
N GLU A 626 25.17 -9.76 -24.93
CA GLU A 626 24.99 -10.17 -23.54
C GLU A 626 23.85 -11.19 -23.38
N SER A 627 22.75 -11.06 -24.14
CA SER A 627 21.64 -12.03 -24.11
C SER A 627 22.09 -13.42 -24.58
N GLU A 628 22.88 -13.52 -25.64
CA GLU A 628 23.45 -14.79 -26.12
C GLU A 628 24.38 -15.41 -25.06
N ILE A 629 25.28 -14.60 -24.47
CA ILE A 629 26.16 -15.05 -23.38
C ILE A 629 25.36 -15.59 -22.20
N VAL A 630 24.29 -14.90 -21.79
CA VAL A 630 23.40 -15.36 -20.71
C VAL A 630 22.80 -16.71 -21.05
N LEU A 631 22.23 -16.87 -22.25
CA LEU A 631 21.57 -18.11 -22.67
C LEU A 631 22.55 -19.29 -22.76
N ASP A 632 23.77 -19.06 -23.21
CA ASP A 632 24.83 -20.07 -23.25
C ASP A 632 25.27 -20.52 -21.84
N ILE A 633 25.37 -19.57 -20.90
CA ILE A 633 25.67 -19.88 -19.49
C ILE A 633 24.51 -20.64 -18.86
N LEU A 634 23.25 -20.25 -19.12
CA LEU A 634 22.07 -20.96 -18.64
C LEU A 634 22.06 -22.41 -19.17
N ASP A 635 22.31 -22.61 -20.46
CA ASP A 635 22.39 -23.94 -21.06
C ASP A 635 23.47 -24.80 -20.42
N ARG A 636 24.67 -24.25 -20.20
CA ARG A 636 25.75 -24.97 -19.52
C ARG A 636 25.42 -25.25 -18.05
N ALA A 637 24.80 -24.32 -17.34
CA ALA A 637 24.41 -24.46 -15.94
C ALA A 637 23.40 -25.61 -15.76
N VAL A 638 22.34 -25.64 -16.58
CA VAL A 638 21.32 -26.69 -16.53
C VAL A 638 21.89 -28.04 -16.97
N LYS A 639 22.75 -28.08 -18.01
CA LYS A 639 23.48 -29.31 -18.39
C LYS A 639 24.41 -29.82 -17.30
N SER A 640 24.90 -28.94 -16.45
CA SER A 640 25.71 -29.28 -15.27
C SER A 640 24.86 -29.63 -14.04
N LEU A 641 23.57 -29.93 -14.25
CA LEU A 641 22.62 -30.37 -13.22
C LEU A 641 22.29 -29.32 -12.14
N ILE A 642 22.48 -28.03 -12.43
CA ILE A 642 21.92 -26.96 -11.59
C ILE A 642 20.42 -26.91 -11.83
N PRO A 643 19.57 -27.07 -10.78
CA PRO A 643 18.12 -26.99 -10.94
C PRO A 643 17.69 -25.63 -11.51
N GLU A 644 16.76 -25.63 -12.47
CA GLU A 644 16.25 -24.39 -13.08
C GLU A 644 15.69 -23.42 -12.01
N ASN A 645 14.99 -23.96 -11.00
CA ASN A 645 14.44 -23.20 -9.88
C ASN A 645 15.51 -22.51 -9.01
N ASP A 646 16.77 -22.93 -9.09
CA ASP A 646 17.88 -22.39 -8.30
C ASP A 646 18.69 -21.33 -9.07
N ILE A 647 18.26 -21.00 -10.29
CA ILE A 647 18.89 -20.01 -11.16
C ILE A 647 17.94 -18.84 -11.38
N ALA A 648 18.47 -17.62 -11.33
CA ALA A 648 17.80 -16.47 -11.93
C ALA A 648 18.73 -15.61 -12.76
N VAL A 649 18.15 -14.97 -13.77
CA VAL A 649 18.77 -13.91 -14.55
C VAL A 649 18.12 -12.59 -14.16
N ILE A 650 18.96 -11.60 -13.85
CA ILE A 650 18.49 -10.25 -13.54
C ILE A 650 19.17 -9.21 -14.42
N ALA A 651 18.39 -8.23 -14.86
CA ALA A 651 18.90 -7.09 -15.63
C ALA A 651 18.22 -5.77 -15.17
N PRO A 652 18.86 -4.60 -15.33
CA PRO A 652 18.23 -3.32 -14.98
C PRO A 652 17.11 -2.89 -15.94
N TYR A 653 17.02 -3.50 -17.12
CA TYR A 653 16.22 -3.02 -18.25
C TYR A 653 15.18 -4.05 -18.68
N LYS A 654 13.94 -3.59 -18.90
CA LYS A 654 12.82 -4.45 -19.26
C LYS A 654 12.99 -5.06 -20.66
N ASP A 655 13.45 -4.26 -21.63
CA ASP A 655 13.70 -4.76 -23.00
C ASP A 655 14.75 -5.89 -23.03
N GLN A 656 15.78 -5.84 -22.16
CA GLN A 656 16.73 -6.95 -22.01
C GLN A 656 16.06 -8.20 -21.43
N VAL A 657 15.24 -8.04 -20.39
CA VAL A 657 14.49 -9.15 -19.78
C VAL A 657 13.58 -9.80 -20.82
N ASP A 658 12.89 -8.99 -21.64
CA ASP A 658 11.99 -9.48 -22.68
C ASP A 658 12.75 -10.19 -23.80
N LEU A 659 13.92 -9.66 -24.22
CA LEU A 659 14.79 -10.30 -25.20
C LEU A 659 15.29 -11.67 -24.72
N ILE A 660 15.77 -11.76 -23.49
CA ILE A 660 16.26 -13.04 -22.93
C ILE A 660 15.08 -14.02 -22.80
N ASN A 661 13.92 -13.57 -22.32
CA ASN A 661 12.72 -14.42 -22.22
C ASN A 661 12.24 -14.92 -23.59
N GLN A 662 12.32 -14.11 -24.64
CA GLN A 662 11.92 -14.51 -25.99
C GLN A 662 12.74 -15.70 -26.53
N HIS A 663 14.01 -15.80 -26.13
CA HIS A 663 14.94 -16.84 -26.58
C HIS A 663 15.22 -17.91 -25.51
N ASN A 664 14.66 -17.75 -24.31
CA ASN A 664 14.76 -18.72 -23.24
C ASN A 664 13.96 -19.99 -23.55
N LYS A 665 14.55 -21.15 -23.28
CA LYS A 665 13.92 -22.48 -23.43
C LYS A 665 13.60 -23.18 -22.10
N PHE A 666 14.00 -22.58 -20.98
CA PHE A 666 13.84 -23.13 -19.64
C PHE A 666 12.56 -22.57 -19.01
N GLN A 667 11.70 -23.45 -18.50
CA GLN A 667 10.38 -23.04 -18.02
C GLN A 667 10.43 -22.47 -16.60
N ASN A 668 11.40 -22.90 -15.79
CA ASN A 668 11.43 -22.61 -14.36
C ASN A 668 12.57 -21.65 -13.96
N VAL A 669 13.40 -21.21 -14.90
CA VAL A 669 14.40 -20.17 -14.64
C VAL A 669 13.68 -18.82 -14.54
N GLU A 670 13.89 -18.12 -13.43
CA GLU A 670 13.32 -16.78 -13.25
C GLU A 670 14.17 -15.74 -13.99
N ILE A 671 13.56 -14.97 -14.89
CA ILE A 671 14.22 -13.91 -15.66
C ILE A 671 13.43 -12.62 -15.47
N ASP A 672 14.01 -11.67 -14.73
CA ASP A 672 13.28 -10.48 -14.30
C ASP A 672 14.18 -9.24 -14.15
N THR A 673 13.54 -8.09 -13.94
CA THR A 673 14.26 -6.86 -13.61
C THR A 673 14.78 -6.89 -12.17
N VAL A 674 15.84 -6.12 -11.89
CA VAL A 674 16.38 -5.98 -10.52
C VAL A 674 15.29 -5.56 -9.52
N ASP A 675 14.45 -4.59 -9.90
CA ASP A 675 13.38 -4.05 -9.06
C ASP A 675 12.31 -5.11 -8.76
N ALA A 676 11.87 -5.87 -9.78
CA ALA A 676 10.91 -6.94 -9.57
C ALA A 676 11.50 -8.13 -8.78
N PHE A 677 12.81 -8.40 -8.87
CA PHE A 677 13.49 -9.48 -8.15
C PHE A 677 13.79 -9.16 -6.68
N GLN A 678 13.30 -8.04 -6.16
CA GLN A 678 13.44 -7.67 -4.76
C GLN A 678 12.80 -8.71 -3.82
N GLY A 679 13.36 -8.86 -2.63
CA GLY A 679 12.95 -9.88 -1.64
C GLY A 679 13.38 -11.32 -1.98
N ARG A 680 13.52 -11.65 -3.28
CA ARG A 680 13.91 -12.99 -3.76
C ARG A 680 15.42 -13.24 -3.65
N GLU A 681 15.78 -14.52 -3.71
CA GLU A 681 17.15 -15.05 -3.67
C GLU A 681 17.24 -16.39 -4.42
N LYS A 682 18.42 -16.71 -4.96
CA LYS A 682 18.69 -17.98 -5.67
C LYS A 682 20.11 -18.48 -5.39
N GLU A 683 20.35 -19.76 -5.62
CA GLU A 683 21.69 -20.34 -5.48
C GLU A 683 22.67 -19.70 -6.48
N MET A 684 22.21 -19.48 -7.71
CA MET A 684 22.97 -18.84 -8.77
C MET A 684 22.21 -17.66 -9.39
N ILE A 685 22.92 -16.54 -9.55
CA ILE A 685 22.44 -15.35 -10.24
C ILE A 685 23.34 -15.02 -11.43
N ILE A 686 22.73 -14.72 -12.57
CA ILE A 686 23.39 -14.11 -13.73
C ILE A 686 22.89 -12.68 -13.85
N PHE A 687 23.78 -11.70 -13.80
CA PHE A 687 23.47 -10.29 -13.96
C PHE A 687 23.97 -9.79 -15.32
N SER A 688 23.08 -9.24 -16.14
CA SER A 688 23.42 -8.55 -17.41
C SER A 688 23.35 -7.03 -17.19
N ALA A 689 24.48 -6.34 -17.38
CA ALA A 689 24.58 -4.90 -17.20
C ALA A 689 23.98 -4.11 -18.38
N VAL A 690 23.92 -4.70 -19.57
CA VAL A 690 23.35 -4.15 -20.82
C VAL A 690 24.15 -2.99 -21.42
N ARG A 691 24.55 -2.01 -20.60
CA ARG A 691 25.12 -0.75 -21.04
C ARG A 691 26.50 -0.92 -21.65
N SER A 692 26.62 -0.54 -22.91
CA SER A 692 27.83 -0.62 -23.73
C SER A 692 27.74 0.43 -24.83
N ASN A 693 28.41 1.58 -24.63
CA ASN A 693 28.32 2.73 -25.53
C ASN A 693 29.55 3.64 -25.44
N ASN A 694 29.85 4.35 -26.54
CA ASN A 694 31.01 5.24 -26.64
C ASN A 694 30.94 6.47 -25.72
N ASP A 695 29.73 6.86 -25.28
CA ASP A 695 29.52 8.02 -24.41
C ASP A 695 29.71 7.70 -22.92
N ASN A 696 30.00 6.43 -22.58
CA ASN A 696 30.13 5.94 -21.20
C ASN A 696 28.91 6.24 -20.33
N THR A 697 27.72 6.23 -20.92
CA THR A 697 26.46 6.49 -20.22
C THR A 697 25.90 5.18 -19.65
N ILE A 698 25.70 5.16 -18.33
CA ILE A 698 25.27 3.93 -17.62
C ILE A 698 23.78 3.95 -17.22
N GLY A 699 23.05 5.04 -17.48
CA GLY A 699 21.60 5.11 -17.25
C GLY A 699 21.14 4.68 -15.85
N PHE A 700 20.27 3.67 -15.78
CA PHE A 700 19.68 3.14 -14.54
C PHE A 700 20.71 2.54 -13.58
N LEU A 701 21.88 2.11 -14.08
CA LEU A 701 22.98 1.61 -13.26
C LEU A 701 23.58 2.69 -12.33
N ARG A 702 23.26 3.98 -12.52
CA ARG A 702 23.68 5.05 -11.60
C ARG A 702 23.08 4.89 -10.21
N ASP A 703 21.93 4.23 -10.10
CA ASP A 703 21.33 3.94 -8.80
C ASP A 703 22.07 2.79 -8.11
N LEU A 704 22.88 3.14 -7.12
CA LEU A 704 23.69 2.18 -6.39
C LEU A 704 22.87 1.25 -5.49
N ARG A 705 21.61 1.61 -5.16
CA ARG A 705 20.71 0.72 -4.43
C ARG A 705 20.33 -0.48 -5.28
N ARG A 706 20.08 -0.28 -6.59
CA ARG A 706 19.88 -1.38 -7.57
C ARG A 706 21.09 -2.28 -7.66
N LEU A 707 22.30 -1.70 -7.72
CA LEU A 707 23.53 -2.49 -7.70
C LEU A 707 23.61 -3.34 -6.42
N ASN A 708 23.37 -2.74 -5.25
CA ASN A 708 23.39 -3.47 -3.98
C ASN A 708 22.37 -4.61 -3.98
N VAL A 709 21.15 -4.36 -4.47
CA VAL A 709 20.12 -5.39 -4.64
C VAL A 709 20.63 -6.50 -5.54
N ALA A 710 21.15 -6.20 -6.74
CA ALA A 710 21.63 -7.20 -7.69
C ALA A 710 22.76 -8.08 -7.11
N LEU A 711 23.73 -7.47 -6.44
CA LEU A 711 24.87 -8.18 -5.84
C LEU A 711 24.47 -9.12 -4.69
N THR A 712 23.29 -8.91 -4.09
CA THR A 712 22.89 -9.58 -2.84
C THR A 712 21.75 -10.59 -3.02
N ARG A 713 21.45 -10.98 -4.26
CA ARG A 713 20.46 -12.03 -4.59
C ARG A 713 21.05 -13.44 -4.64
N ALA A 714 22.36 -13.56 -4.86
CA ALA A 714 23.03 -14.84 -4.98
C ALA A 714 23.39 -15.43 -3.62
N LYS A 715 23.18 -16.74 -3.44
CA LYS A 715 23.70 -17.47 -2.27
C LYS A 715 25.12 -17.99 -2.49
N ARG A 716 25.32 -18.71 -3.60
CA ARG A 716 26.57 -19.45 -3.91
C ARG A 716 27.34 -18.86 -5.06
N LYS A 717 26.65 -18.34 -6.09
CA LYS A 717 27.30 -17.89 -7.33
C LYS A 717 26.65 -16.64 -7.93
N LEU A 718 27.48 -15.65 -8.24
CA LEU A 718 27.11 -14.49 -9.04
C LEU A 718 28.01 -14.38 -10.27
N ILE A 719 27.40 -14.38 -11.46
CA ILE A 719 28.07 -14.08 -12.73
C ILE A 719 27.61 -12.72 -13.21
N PHE A 720 28.53 -11.77 -13.25
CA PHE A 720 28.30 -10.40 -13.70
C PHE A 720 28.81 -10.23 -15.12
N ILE A 721 27.93 -9.88 -16.06
CA ILE A 721 28.26 -9.66 -17.48
C ILE A 721 28.15 -8.17 -17.75
N GLY A 722 29.16 -7.58 -18.41
CA GLY A 722 29.06 -6.20 -18.85
C GLY A 722 30.35 -5.65 -19.48
N ASP A 723 30.20 -4.54 -20.19
CA ASP A 723 31.33 -3.82 -20.77
C ASP A 723 32.05 -2.98 -19.70
N SER A 724 33.27 -3.41 -19.33
CA SER A 724 34.06 -2.72 -18.32
C SER A 724 34.44 -1.29 -18.72
N SER A 725 34.54 -0.97 -20.02
CA SER A 725 34.87 0.39 -20.46
C SER A 725 33.73 1.37 -20.19
N THR A 726 32.49 0.96 -20.47
CA THR A 726 31.30 1.77 -20.20
C THR A 726 30.99 1.86 -18.70
N ILE A 727 30.86 0.72 -17.99
CA ILE A 727 30.32 0.75 -16.62
C ILE A 727 31.34 1.29 -15.60
N CYS A 728 32.64 1.09 -15.82
CA CYS A 728 33.68 1.58 -14.89
C CYS A 728 33.94 3.09 -15.00
N SER A 729 33.27 3.79 -15.91
CA SER A 729 33.17 5.26 -15.87
C SER A 729 32.61 5.76 -14.53
N HIS A 730 31.80 4.94 -13.87
CA HIS A 730 31.32 5.19 -12.53
C HIS A 730 32.22 4.51 -11.49
N ASN A 731 32.75 5.31 -10.56
CA ASN A 731 33.77 4.90 -9.58
C ASN A 731 33.42 3.64 -8.78
N VAL A 732 32.14 3.41 -8.49
CA VAL A 732 31.68 2.25 -7.71
C VAL A 732 31.83 0.95 -8.49
N TYR A 733 31.50 0.95 -9.78
CA TYR A 733 31.68 -0.21 -10.64
C TYR A 733 33.17 -0.47 -10.87
N ALA A 734 34.01 0.57 -10.98
CA ALA A 734 35.46 0.41 -11.02
C ALA A 734 36.01 -0.26 -9.74
N LYS A 735 35.49 0.12 -8.57
CA LYS A 735 35.82 -0.52 -7.29
C LYS A 735 35.31 -1.97 -7.23
N LEU A 736 34.10 -2.24 -7.73
CA LEU A 736 33.56 -3.59 -7.83
C LEU A 736 34.45 -4.48 -8.70
N LEU A 737 34.80 -4.02 -9.91
CA LEU A 737 35.67 -4.77 -10.80
C LEU A 737 37.05 -5.03 -10.16
N LYS A 738 37.62 -4.05 -9.45
CA LYS A 738 38.86 -4.23 -8.69
C LYS A 738 38.72 -5.28 -7.59
N TYR A 739 37.57 -5.30 -6.90
CA TYR A 739 37.27 -6.31 -5.88
C TYR A 739 37.15 -7.71 -6.52
N ILE A 740 36.43 -7.85 -7.63
CA ILE A 740 36.26 -9.12 -8.34
C ILE A 740 37.61 -9.63 -8.85
N LYS A 741 38.45 -8.77 -9.45
CA LYS A 741 39.82 -9.15 -9.89
C LYS A 741 40.72 -9.66 -8.76
N LYS A 742 40.45 -9.26 -7.52
CA LYS A 742 41.22 -9.68 -6.34
C LYS A 742 40.70 -10.97 -5.72
N THR A 743 39.39 -11.16 -5.71
CA THR A 743 38.70 -12.17 -4.88
C THR A 743 37.99 -13.25 -5.68
N GLY A 744 37.62 -12.98 -6.91
CA GLY A 744 36.90 -13.89 -7.79
C GLY A 744 37.59 -14.06 -9.14
N LEU A 745 36.80 -14.42 -10.16
CA LEU A 745 37.28 -14.59 -11.53
C LEU A 745 36.96 -13.38 -12.39
N TYR A 746 37.96 -12.83 -13.06
CA TYR A 746 37.76 -11.86 -14.14
C TYR A 746 38.18 -12.51 -15.46
N TYR A 747 37.25 -12.55 -16.41
CA TYR A 747 37.46 -13.14 -17.72
C TYR A 747 37.14 -12.12 -18.81
N LYS A 748 38.02 -12.04 -19.81
CA LYS A 748 37.81 -11.20 -21.00
C LYS A 748 37.27 -12.08 -22.11
N LEU A 749 36.16 -11.67 -22.72
CA LEU A 749 35.50 -12.40 -23.80
C LEU A 749 35.97 -11.95 -25.19
#